data_AF-A0A7V3ANG1-F1
#
_entry.id   AF-A0A7V3ANG1-F1
#
_cell.length_a   1.000
_cell.length_b   1.000
_cell.length_c   1.000
_cell.angle_alpha   90.00
_cell.angle_beta   90.00
_cell.angle_gamma   90.00
#
_symmetry.space_group_name_H-M   'P 1'
#
loop_
_entity.id
_entity.type
_entity.pdbx_description
1 polymer ?
#
loop_
_entity_poly.entity_id
_entity_poly.type
_entity_poly.pdbx_seq_one_letter_code
_entity_poly.pdbx_strand_id
1 'polypeptide(L)'
;YRVGIIQGFLLYGQPMEVIGFLSDIYPLISSTSIRDNLRTYLQNYIARYNPFTRRFIHGDSEWGMKDLSQAGNRREYYPMAPIVHNIWPPPTLYVDSLYALWQYADATGNWNYVQNNMSSIQSIYNSYAAPATRYGQIVGLIGMARIAHRMGNTTLAADAEAKAVAAMNASNYNTWLSSAMMSQRAGTMPNHDWCYPLFHTWRENSTVVLYYAPEVGRFIRENQLSAAQNSLGFRIGLDWTHHAQGTYPGWFVWRGDYCYGEYLYKNVPGWEQNYQGGENAFNAPDFSWTFFTVRAHVLSDSPDVLAKMVGKATCVGDLCHMHKLGTLIRAYGTTVWQDVRSTGPVNMPPVVNLTSPPNNSTFTAPATVNITATASDSDGSVVSVAFYRGTTVLFTDSSSPYSYTWTGVSSGTYQLSAVAMDNQGATGMSTAVTIMVVSTGLPPNQLPVVVLNSPVNNSTYTAPATLNLAATASDPDGSIANVRFYRGTTLLNTDTASPYEYTWADVSSGTYQLRAVAQDNQGATSTSTVVTVTVLSSSTPPVWYTLSATVNPANGGTVSPASGTYLAGSQIQVTATPNANYTFSNWSGDATGNNPTITLTMDADKSIVANFTYVPPANSSPTVSITSPSDGATYTAPASITITATATDSDGGVAVVRFYSGATLLGADSTSPYEYTWNDVVAGVYFLTAHAEDDHGAVGTSGVIGVSVSSPVYYTLTVNANPSNGGTIAQSPTGTSHLAGTQVSLTATPNAGYEFAGWSGNITGSSTTNPMVVVMDGNKSITANFRAVQSPQPIQPVLQPGEVRVIGSAEGYINVAENPNVTIQFRRTLAGVVTVRVYDLRGRLVTEKNKDGQAGIDDIEWNVGTIAAGIYLMRINGPGIQCLRRCTVVK
;
A
#
# COMPACT_ATOMS: atom_id res chain seq x y z
N TYR A 1 4.16 12.58 -4.84
CA TYR A 1 4.97 12.86 -3.64
C TYR A 1 4.12 13.45 -2.53
N ARG A 2 3.85 12.69 -1.46
CA ARG A 2 3.85 13.11 -0.05
C ARG A 2 3.40 11.92 0.82
N VAL A 3 4.23 10.88 0.91
CA VAL A 3 4.30 10.11 2.16
C VAL A 3 5.15 10.94 3.11
N GLY A 4 4.53 12.02 3.58
CA GLY A 4 4.98 12.78 4.74
C GLY A 4 3.93 12.74 5.85
N ILE A 5 2.76 12.16 5.59
CA ILE A 5 1.65 12.03 6.53
C ILE A 5 0.81 10.81 6.11
N ILE A 6 1.03 9.64 6.71
CA ILE A 6 -0.05 8.64 6.87
C ILE A 6 -0.79 9.13 8.12
N GLN A 7 -2.11 9.32 8.18
CA GLN A 7 -2.73 9.40 9.52
C GLN A 7 -2.53 10.69 10.36
N GLY A 8 -1.88 11.75 9.85
CA GLY A 8 -1.32 12.82 10.71
C GLY A 8 0.10 12.54 11.23
N PHE A 9 0.75 11.48 10.75
CA PHE A 9 2.06 11.01 11.19
C PHE A 9 3.20 11.61 10.35
N LEU A 10 3.89 12.60 10.91
CA LEU A 10 5.24 12.95 10.46
C LEU A 10 6.19 11.80 10.81
N LEU A 11 6.81 11.22 9.78
CA LEU A 11 7.99 10.36 9.91
C LEU A 11 9.21 11.27 10.08
N TYR A 12 9.55 11.59 11.33
CA TYR A 12 10.78 12.32 11.68
C TYR A 12 11.90 11.30 11.90
N GLY A 13 13.04 11.48 11.21
CA GLY A 13 14.21 10.60 11.33
C GLY A 13 15.20 10.78 10.18
N GLN A 14 16.46 10.40 10.38
CA GLN A 14 17.45 10.34 9.32
C GLN A 14 17.06 9.30 8.26
N PRO A 15 17.52 9.42 7.01
CA PRO A 15 17.16 8.48 5.95
C PRO A 15 17.33 7.01 6.32
N MET A 16 18.45 6.66 6.98
CA MET A 16 18.76 5.29 7.35
C MET A 16 17.86 4.73 8.46
N GLU A 17 17.31 5.61 9.30
CA GLU A 17 16.39 5.24 10.38
C GLU A 17 15.02 4.89 9.79
N VAL A 18 14.54 5.74 8.88
CA VAL A 18 13.29 5.51 8.14
C VAL A 18 13.40 4.27 7.26
N ILE A 19 14.53 4.10 6.57
CA ILE A 19 14.79 2.93 5.72
C ILE A 19 14.84 1.65 6.55
N GLY A 20 15.60 1.63 7.66
CA GLY A 20 15.68 0.46 8.55
C GLY A 20 14.31 0.07 9.11
N PHE A 21 13.58 1.05 9.66
CA PHE A 21 12.24 0.81 10.22
C PHE A 21 11.24 0.25 9.20
N LEU A 22 11.14 0.88 8.03
CA LEU A 22 10.19 0.46 7.02
C LEU A 22 10.56 -0.89 6.38
N SER A 23 11.85 -1.22 6.34
CA SER A 23 12.32 -2.52 5.87
C SER A 23 12.01 -3.64 6.86
N ASP A 24 12.04 -3.37 8.17
CA ASP A 24 11.70 -4.34 9.20
C ASP A 24 10.20 -4.68 9.27
N ILE A 25 9.33 -3.71 8.96
CA ILE A 25 7.88 -3.97 8.89
C ILE A 25 7.47 -4.65 7.58
N TYR A 26 8.27 -4.49 6.53
CA TYR A 26 7.97 -4.99 5.20
C TYR A 26 7.57 -6.48 5.15
N PRO A 27 8.33 -7.42 5.76
CA PRO A 27 7.96 -8.84 5.76
C PRO A 27 6.73 -9.16 6.61
N LEU A 28 6.25 -8.21 7.42
CA LEU A 28 5.10 -8.39 8.32
C LEU A 28 3.76 -8.01 7.65
N ILE A 29 3.78 -7.44 6.45
CA ILE A 29 2.59 -7.02 5.71
C ILE A 29 2.04 -8.21 4.92
N SER A 30 0.83 -8.68 5.24
CA SER A 30 0.20 -9.83 4.56
C SER A 30 -0.36 -9.48 3.17
N SER A 31 -0.86 -8.25 2.98
CA SER A 31 -1.41 -7.79 1.69
C SER A 31 -0.32 -7.55 0.66
N THR A 32 -0.37 -8.27 -0.47
CA THR A 32 0.56 -8.12 -1.58
C THR A 32 0.59 -6.69 -2.14
N SER A 33 -0.58 -6.06 -2.30
CA SER A 33 -0.68 -4.69 -2.81
C SER A 33 -0.04 -3.66 -1.87
N ILE A 34 -0.25 -3.78 -0.55
CA ILE A 34 0.37 -2.86 0.43
C ILE A 34 1.88 -3.09 0.49
N ARG A 35 2.32 -4.35 0.39
CA ARG A 35 3.73 -4.72 0.38
C ARG A 35 4.43 -4.14 -0.87
N ASP A 36 3.81 -4.24 -2.04
CA ASP A 36 4.35 -3.66 -3.27
C ASP A 36 4.41 -2.13 -3.22
N ASN A 37 3.37 -1.48 -2.68
CA ASN A 37 3.38 -0.03 -2.46
C ASN A 37 4.49 0.42 -1.50
N LEU A 38 4.73 -0.32 -0.42
CA LEU A 38 5.84 -0.03 0.50
C LEU A 38 7.20 -0.27 -0.17
N ARG A 39 7.33 -1.30 -1.00
CA ARG A 39 8.53 -1.56 -1.81
C ARG A 39 8.84 -0.36 -2.69
N THR A 40 7.86 0.09 -3.47
CA THR A 40 7.96 1.26 -4.35
C THR A 40 8.27 2.52 -3.55
N TYR A 41 7.68 2.70 -2.37
CA TYR A 41 7.99 3.83 -1.50
C TYR A 41 9.44 3.83 -1.04
N LEU A 42 9.93 2.71 -0.49
CA LEU A 42 11.31 2.56 -0.04
C LEU A 42 12.31 2.81 -1.17
N GLN A 43 12.04 2.28 -2.37
CA GLN A 43 12.85 2.53 -3.58
C GLN A 43 12.88 4.01 -3.97
N ASN A 44 11.73 4.68 -3.95
CA ASN A 44 11.66 6.12 -4.23
C ASN A 44 12.30 6.96 -3.12
N TYR A 45 12.18 6.54 -1.86
CA TYR A 45 12.73 7.22 -0.71
C TYR A 45 14.25 7.19 -0.74
N ILE A 46 14.86 6.01 -0.94
CA ILE A 46 16.32 5.87 -1.03
C ILE A 46 16.90 6.56 -2.29
N ALA A 47 16.14 6.58 -3.39
CA ALA A 47 16.54 7.32 -4.59
C ALA A 47 16.52 8.85 -4.38
N ARG A 48 15.50 9.36 -3.67
CA ARG A 48 15.36 10.78 -3.35
C ARG A 48 16.31 11.26 -2.25
N TYR A 49 16.58 10.38 -1.31
CA TYR A 49 17.32 10.65 -0.08
C TYR A 49 18.48 9.66 0.02
N ASN A 50 19.33 9.68 -1.00
CA ASN A 50 20.49 8.80 -1.08
C ASN A 50 21.29 8.95 0.23
N PRO A 51 21.37 7.88 1.04
CA PRO A 51 21.96 7.94 2.37
C PRO A 51 23.46 8.20 2.35
N PHE A 52 24.11 8.01 1.20
CA PHE A 52 25.53 8.32 1.01
C PHE A 52 25.78 9.80 0.68
N THR A 53 24.77 10.51 0.16
CA THR A 53 24.93 11.90 -0.32
C THR A 53 23.99 12.89 0.33
N ARG A 54 23.02 12.46 1.16
CA ARG A 54 22.07 13.36 1.83
C ARG A 54 22.02 13.14 3.33
N ARG A 55 21.96 14.24 4.07
CA ARG A 55 21.99 14.26 5.54
C ARG A 55 20.94 15.21 6.10
N PHE A 56 20.42 14.86 7.29
CA PHE A 56 19.66 15.79 8.11
C PHE A 56 20.62 16.58 9.02
N ILE A 57 20.58 17.91 8.95
CA ILE A 57 21.43 18.79 9.77
C ILE A 57 20.55 19.48 10.82
N HIS A 58 21.04 19.46 12.07
CA HIS A 58 20.46 20.17 13.21
C HIS A 58 21.48 21.19 13.68
N GLY A 59 21.15 22.48 13.60
CA GLY A 59 21.99 23.57 14.06
C GLY A 59 21.14 24.78 14.40
N ASP A 60 21.74 25.74 15.12
CA ASP A 60 21.06 26.87 15.76
C ASP A 60 20.28 27.78 14.78
N SER A 61 20.47 27.63 13.46
CA SER A 61 19.81 28.46 12.44
C SER A 61 19.36 27.73 11.16
N GLU A 62 19.62 26.44 10.98
CA GLU A 62 19.21 25.71 9.77
C GLU A 62 18.69 24.31 10.07
N TRP A 63 17.42 24.10 9.75
CA TRP A 63 16.71 22.83 9.91
C TRP A 63 16.41 22.21 8.55
N GLY A 64 16.86 20.97 8.33
CA GLY A 64 16.38 20.17 7.20
C GLY A 64 17.43 19.32 6.48
N MET A 65 17.01 18.81 5.33
CA MET A 65 17.71 17.79 4.55
C MET A 65 18.63 18.43 3.51
N LYS A 66 19.92 18.09 3.54
CA LYS A 66 20.97 18.72 2.73
C LYS A 66 21.67 17.73 1.82
N ASP A 67 22.13 18.22 0.67
CA ASP A 67 22.88 17.47 -0.33
C ASP A 67 24.39 17.70 -0.15
N LEU A 68 25.12 16.64 0.16
CA LEU A 68 26.56 16.64 0.42
C LEU A 68 27.40 16.63 -0.87
N SER A 69 26.78 16.42 -2.04
CA SER A 69 27.47 16.40 -3.33
C SER A 69 27.73 17.80 -3.94
N GLN A 70 27.13 18.85 -3.37
CA GLN A 70 27.39 20.24 -3.80
C GLN A 70 28.74 20.72 -3.26
N ALA A 71 29.78 20.54 -4.08
CA ALA A 71 31.12 21.06 -3.82
C ALA A 71 31.08 22.59 -3.68
N GLY A 72 31.32 23.07 -2.45
CA GLY A 72 31.30 24.50 -2.11
C GLY A 72 30.98 24.77 -0.63
N ASN A 73 30.32 23.83 0.05
CA ASN A 73 30.00 23.92 1.49
C ASN A 73 30.86 23.01 2.36
N ARG A 74 32.13 22.77 1.99
CA ARG A 74 33.15 22.36 2.97
C ARG A 74 33.58 23.59 3.77
N ARG A 75 32.73 24.10 4.64
CA ARG A 75 33.19 25.01 5.70
C ARG A 75 33.50 24.18 6.93
N GLU A 76 34.78 23.85 7.07
CA GLU A 76 35.41 23.77 8.38
C GLU A 76 35.20 25.10 9.11
N TYR A 77 34.60 25.08 10.30
CA TYR A 77 34.59 26.16 11.29
C TYR A 77 34.61 25.41 12.65
N TYR A 78 35.53 25.53 13.61
CA TYR A 78 36.77 26.25 13.88
C TYR A 78 37.59 25.40 14.89
N PRO A 79 38.90 25.64 15.12
CA PRO A 79 39.71 24.95 16.10
C PRO A 79 39.52 25.55 17.51
N MET A 80 39.08 24.74 18.47
CA MET A 80 39.31 24.99 19.90
C MET A 80 39.57 23.66 20.60
N ALA A 81 40.78 23.49 21.12
CA ALA A 81 41.08 22.52 22.16
C ALA A 81 41.10 23.25 23.53
N PRO A 82 40.78 22.59 24.67
CA PRO A 82 40.19 21.27 24.85
C PRO A 82 38.84 21.42 25.57
N ILE A 83 37.77 21.70 24.84
CA ILE A 83 36.42 21.41 25.32
C ILE A 83 35.78 20.63 24.19
N VAL A 84 35.56 19.34 24.42
CA VAL A 84 34.96 18.42 23.45
C VAL A 84 33.47 18.77 23.37
N HIS A 85 33.14 19.83 22.64
CA HIS A 85 31.76 20.16 22.32
C HIS A 85 31.23 19.09 21.36
N ASN A 86 30.16 18.41 21.77
CA ASN A 86 29.38 17.50 20.94
C ASN A 86 28.77 18.27 19.76
N ILE A 87 29.47 18.33 18.64
CA ILE A 87 28.86 18.70 17.36
C ILE A 87 28.01 17.50 16.94
N TRP A 88 26.70 17.66 17.09
CA TRP A 88 25.74 16.59 16.79
C TRP A 88 24.85 17.00 15.61
N PRO A 89 24.75 16.16 14.55
CA PRO A 89 25.53 14.93 14.36
C PRO A 89 27.01 15.19 13.98
N PRO A 90 27.92 14.21 14.19
CA PRO A 90 29.28 14.24 13.67
C PRO A 90 29.34 14.26 12.13
N PRO A 91 30.46 14.69 11.52
CA PRO A 91 30.58 14.92 10.08
C PRO A 91 30.67 13.67 9.17
N THR A 92 30.63 12.43 9.70
CA THR A 92 30.83 11.18 8.93
C THR A 92 29.74 10.12 9.18
N LEU A 93 29.26 9.44 8.12
CA LEU A 93 28.41 8.23 8.22
C LEU A 93 29.15 7.13 8.99
N TYR A 94 28.48 6.50 9.96
CA TYR A 94 29.07 5.43 10.78
C TYR A 94 28.70 4.03 10.25
N VAL A 95 29.49 3.03 10.67
CA VAL A 95 29.37 1.60 10.28
C VAL A 95 28.00 1.00 10.61
N ASP A 96 27.29 1.59 11.57
CA ASP A 96 25.97 1.22 12.05
C ASP A 96 24.88 1.30 10.97
N SER A 97 25.02 2.24 10.02
CA SER A 97 24.15 2.41 8.86
C SER A 97 24.16 1.23 7.89
N LEU A 98 25.20 0.40 7.92
CA LEU A 98 25.31 -0.77 7.05
C LEU A 98 24.25 -1.82 7.36
N TYR A 99 23.72 -1.84 8.58
CA TYR A 99 22.67 -2.77 8.98
C TYR A 99 21.30 -2.41 8.37
N ALA A 100 20.90 -1.14 8.42
CA ALA A 100 19.66 -0.69 7.79
C ALA A 100 19.71 -0.85 6.26
N LEU A 101 20.88 -0.67 5.66
CA LEU A 101 21.08 -0.91 4.22
C LEU A 101 20.95 -2.39 3.87
N TRP A 102 21.52 -3.27 4.69
CA TRP A 102 21.35 -4.71 4.57
C TRP A 102 19.86 -5.09 4.65
N GLN A 103 19.16 -4.64 5.70
CA GLN A 103 17.72 -4.91 5.91
C GLN A 103 16.88 -4.44 4.73
N TYR A 104 17.16 -3.26 4.19
CA TYR A 104 16.47 -2.74 3.01
C TYR A 104 16.65 -3.63 1.78
N ALA A 105 17.90 -4.01 1.48
CA ALA A 105 18.19 -4.84 0.33
C ALA A 105 17.56 -6.24 0.47
N ASP A 106 17.62 -6.79 1.68
CA ASP A 106 17.05 -8.10 2.00
C ASP A 106 15.52 -8.08 1.92
N ALA A 107 14.87 -7.11 2.54
CA ALA A 107 13.41 -6.99 2.56
C ALA A 107 12.82 -6.66 1.18
N THR A 108 13.43 -5.74 0.42
CA THR A 108 12.87 -5.28 -0.86
C THR A 108 13.32 -6.10 -2.06
N GLY A 109 14.38 -6.89 -1.92
CA GLY A 109 15.06 -7.57 -3.02
C GLY A 109 15.97 -6.65 -3.84
N ASN A 110 16.11 -5.36 -3.49
CA ASN A 110 16.88 -4.40 -4.28
C ASN A 110 18.40 -4.46 -4.01
N TRP A 111 19.00 -5.60 -4.33
CA TRP A 111 20.45 -5.81 -4.21
C TRP A 111 21.27 -5.05 -5.25
N ASN A 112 20.68 -4.70 -6.39
CA ASN A 112 21.30 -3.84 -7.40
C ASN A 112 21.71 -2.49 -6.81
N TYR A 113 20.89 -1.92 -5.93
CA TYR A 113 21.24 -0.67 -5.24
C TYR A 113 22.50 -0.83 -4.36
N VAL A 114 22.61 -1.93 -3.61
CA VAL A 114 23.79 -2.25 -2.80
C VAL A 114 25.01 -2.44 -3.69
N GLN A 115 24.89 -3.27 -4.73
CA GLN A 115 25.97 -3.58 -5.67
C GLN A 115 26.54 -2.31 -6.32
N ASN A 116 25.66 -1.42 -6.80
CA ASN A 116 26.06 -0.16 -7.44
C ASN A 116 26.74 0.83 -6.49
N ASN A 117 26.56 0.67 -5.17
CA ASN A 117 27.13 1.56 -4.15
C ASN A 117 28.21 0.87 -3.29
N MET A 118 28.72 -0.30 -3.69
CA MET A 118 29.69 -1.08 -2.90
C MET A 118 30.97 -0.33 -2.56
N SER A 119 31.46 0.57 -3.42
CA SER A 119 32.61 1.41 -3.13
C SER A 119 32.38 2.35 -1.94
N SER A 120 31.18 2.95 -1.86
CA SER A 120 30.80 3.84 -0.75
C SER A 120 30.56 3.06 0.54
N ILE A 121 29.91 1.90 0.43
CA ILE A 121 29.68 0.95 1.54
C ILE A 121 31.02 0.51 2.14
N GLN A 122 31.97 0.11 1.30
CA GLN A 122 33.29 -0.32 1.75
C GLN A 122 34.09 0.85 2.32
N SER A 123 33.93 2.07 1.81
CA SER A 123 34.54 3.26 2.40
C SER A 123 34.01 3.56 3.81
N ILE A 124 32.71 3.36 4.07
CA ILE A 124 32.11 3.48 5.42
C ILE A 124 32.63 2.37 6.34
N TYR A 125 32.73 1.15 5.83
CA TYR A 125 33.30 0.04 6.60
C TYR A 125 34.77 0.28 6.96
N ASN A 126 35.56 0.81 6.03
CA ASN A 126 36.99 1.08 6.23
C ASN A 126 37.26 2.30 7.12
N SER A 127 36.31 3.22 7.27
CA SER A 127 36.45 4.38 8.17
C SER A 127 36.35 4.00 9.65
N TYR A 128 35.90 2.78 9.93
CA TYR A 128 35.73 2.27 11.27
C TYR A 128 37.03 1.65 11.83
N ALA A 129 37.48 2.16 12.97
CA ALA A 129 38.60 1.61 13.73
C ALA A 129 38.11 0.68 14.85
N ALA A 130 38.59 -0.56 14.88
CA ALA A 130 38.32 -1.54 15.93
C ALA A 130 39.03 -1.17 17.26
N PRO A 131 38.52 -1.60 18.43
CA PRO A 131 37.37 -2.49 18.66
C PRO A 131 36.01 -1.77 18.81
N ALA A 132 34.91 -2.50 18.59
CA ALA A 132 33.57 -1.93 18.70
C ALA A 132 33.19 -1.76 20.16
N THR A 133 32.79 -0.55 20.52
CA THR A 133 32.43 -0.18 21.90
C THR A 133 30.96 0.18 22.03
N ARG A 134 30.24 0.32 20.91
CA ARG A 134 28.81 0.65 20.85
C ARG A 134 28.07 -0.43 20.07
N TYR A 135 26.84 -0.77 20.50
CA TYR A 135 26.05 -1.80 19.81
C TYR A 135 25.60 -1.42 18.40
N GLY A 136 25.40 -0.12 18.08
CA GLY A 136 25.19 0.30 16.70
C GLY A 136 26.35 -0.13 15.79
N GLN A 137 27.59 -0.05 16.31
CA GLN A 137 28.77 -0.51 15.56
C GLN A 137 28.79 -2.03 15.39
N ILE A 138 28.41 -2.78 16.42
CA ILE A 138 28.31 -4.24 16.36
C ILE A 138 27.29 -4.67 15.30
N VAL A 139 26.11 -4.06 15.33
CA VAL A 139 25.00 -4.30 14.40
C VAL A 139 25.41 -3.91 12.97
N GLY A 140 26.11 -2.79 12.81
CA GLY A 140 26.72 -2.36 11.55
C GLY A 140 27.73 -3.35 10.97
N LEU A 141 28.61 -3.92 11.80
CA LEU A 141 29.55 -4.97 11.40
C LEU A 141 28.83 -6.24 10.95
N ILE A 142 27.75 -6.62 11.65
CA ILE A 142 26.89 -7.74 11.23
C ILE A 142 26.24 -7.43 9.89
N GLY A 143 25.69 -6.22 9.71
CA GLY A 143 25.11 -5.77 8.44
C GLY A 143 26.11 -5.84 7.28
N MET A 144 27.35 -5.39 7.51
CA MET A 144 28.43 -5.50 6.53
C MET A 144 28.77 -6.96 6.20
N ALA A 145 28.86 -7.82 7.21
CA ALA A 145 29.11 -9.25 7.00
C ALA A 145 28.03 -9.87 6.09
N ARG A 146 26.75 -9.54 6.33
CA ARG A 146 25.63 -10.03 5.50
C ARG A 146 25.66 -9.48 4.09
N ILE A 147 25.95 -8.19 3.91
CA ILE A 147 26.15 -7.58 2.59
C ILE A 147 27.30 -8.29 1.85
N ALA A 148 28.43 -8.48 2.50
CA ALA A 148 29.62 -9.09 1.88
C ALA A 148 29.38 -10.55 1.46
N HIS A 149 28.70 -11.35 2.30
CA HIS A 149 28.27 -12.71 1.94
C HIS A 149 27.39 -12.71 0.70
N ARG A 150 26.39 -11.82 0.64
CA ARG A 150 25.48 -11.74 -0.51
C ARG A 150 26.17 -11.29 -1.79
N MET A 151 27.21 -10.46 -1.69
CA MET A 151 28.02 -10.02 -2.83
C MET A 151 29.11 -11.05 -3.22
N GLY A 152 29.21 -12.19 -2.54
CA GLY A 152 30.24 -13.21 -2.79
C GLY A 152 31.65 -12.82 -2.35
N ASN A 153 31.81 -11.76 -1.54
CA ASN A 153 33.11 -11.31 -1.03
C ASN A 153 33.41 -11.97 0.32
N THR A 154 33.84 -13.22 0.27
CA THR A 154 34.08 -14.07 1.46
C THR A 154 35.15 -13.50 2.40
N THR A 155 36.19 -12.84 1.86
CA THR A 155 37.25 -12.20 2.65
C THR A 155 36.71 -11.03 3.48
N LEU A 156 35.91 -10.16 2.85
CA LEU A 156 35.31 -9.01 3.54
C LEU A 156 34.25 -9.45 4.56
N ALA A 157 33.50 -10.49 4.24
CA ALA A 157 32.55 -11.10 5.16
C ALA A 157 33.25 -11.62 6.41
N ALA A 158 34.29 -12.44 6.24
CA ALA A 158 35.05 -12.99 7.36
C ALA A 158 35.70 -11.92 8.25
N ASP A 159 36.23 -10.83 7.65
CA ASP A 159 36.79 -9.70 8.40
C ASP A 159 35.73 -8.97 9.24
N ALA A 160 34.55 -8.71 8.66
CA ALA A 160 33.44 -8.06 9.35
C ALA A 160 32.89 -8.93 10.50
N GLU A 161 32.75 -10.24 10.26
CA GLU A 161 32.33 -11.22 11.28
C GLU A 161 33.34 -11.29 12.42
N ALA A 162 34.63 -11.37 12.11
CA ALA A 162 35.69 -11.40 13.13
C ALA A 162 35.67 -10.14 14.01
N LYS A 163 35.45 -8.95 13.43
CA LYS A 163 35.31 -7.70 14.19
C LYS A 163 34.05 -7.68 15.06
N ALA A 164 32.93 -8.21 14.57
CA ALA A 164 31.69 -8.31 15.34
C ALA A 164 31.83 -9.31 16.51
N VAL A 165 32.47 -10.47 16.28
CA VAL A 165 32.79 -11.46 17.31
C VAL A 165 33.71 -10.85 18.38
N ALA A 166 34.79 -10.18 17.97
CA ALA A 166 35.72 -9.54 18.90
C ALA A 166 35.06 -8.48 19.79
N ALA A 167 34.09 -7.74 19.24
CA ALA A 167 33.30 -6.76 20.00
C ALA A 167 32.35 -7.39 21.02
N MET A 168 31.92 -8.64 20.79
CA MET A 168 31.00 -9.38 21.66
C MET A 168 31.71 -10.28 22.68
N ASN A 169 33.03 -10.18 22.81
CA ASN A 169 33.78 -10.85 23.89
C ASN A 169 33.46 -10.27 25.28
N ALA A 170 33.51 -11.13 26.30
CA ALA A 170 32.93 -10.94 27.64
C ALA A 170 33.26 -9.61 28.35
N SER A 171 34.47 -9.06 28.15
CA SER A 171 34.91 -7.79 28.75
C SER A 171 34.30 -6.57 28.08
N ASN A 172 34.14 -6.58 26.75
CA ASN A 172 33.59 -5.46 25.97
C ASN A 172 32.06 -5.46 25.99
N TYR A 173 31.44 -6.64 25.89
CA TYR A 173 29.99 -6.80 25.92
C TYR A 173 29.38 -6.40 27.27
N ASN A 174 30.03 -6.79 28.38
CA ASN A 174 29.62 -6.34 29.71
C ASN A 174 29.85 -4.84 29.88
N THR A 175 30.94 -4.27 29.37
CA THR A 175 31.17 -2.81 29.43
C THR A 175 30.05 -2.04 28.72
N TRP A 176 29.59 -2.52 27.56
CA TRP A 176 28.46 -1.97 26.80
C TRP A 176 27.12 -2.02 27.57
N LEU A 177 26.74 -3.20 28.10
CA LEU A 177 25.53 -3.35 28.92
C LEU A 177 25.60 -2.55 30.22
N SER A 178 26.80 -2.43 30.78
CA SER A 178 27.03 -1.71 32.03
C SER A 178 27.03 -0.19 31.84
N SER A 179 27.60 0.34 30.76
CA SER A 179 27.54 1.78 30.44
C SER A 179 26.12 2.22 30.05
N ALA A 180 25.32 1.33 29.45
CA ALA A 180 23.88 1.52 29.22
C ALA A 180 23.08 1.62 30.54
N MET A 181 23.50 0.87 31.57
CA MET A 181 22.83 0.80 32.87
C MET A 181 23.40 1.79 33.93
N MET A 182 24.66 2.23 33.81
CA MET A 182 25.38 2.98 34.86
C MET A 182 25.33 4.51 34.75
N SER A 183 24.77 5.12 33.70
CA SER A 183 24.53 6.58 33.71
C SER A 183 23.52 7.01 34.79
N GLN A 184 22.91 6.08 35.51
CA GLN A 184 22.08 6.34 36.69
C GLN A 184 22.86 6.56 38.01
N ARG A 185 24.19 6.36 38.08
CA ARG A 185 24.90 6.34 39.38
C ARG A 185 25.85 7.52 39.69
N ALA A 186 26.17 8.41 38.76
CA ALA A 186 27.11 9.50 39.03
C ALA A 186 26.40 10.86 39.10
N GLY A 187 26.00 11.23 40.32
CA GLY A 187 25.58 12.59 40.63
C GLY A 187 26.77 13.54 40.48
N THR A 188 26.71 14.40 39.47
CA THR A 188 27.19 15.80 39.39
C THR A 188 27.47 16.11 37.93
N MET A 189 26.59 16.84 37.23
CA MET A 189 26.97 17.68 36.08
C MET A 189 25.94 18.81 35.89
N PRO A 190 26.36 20.08 35.89
CA PRO A 190 25.53 21.24 35.60
C PRO A 190 25.54 21.46 34.09
N ASN A 191 24.46 21.14 33.39
CA ASN A 191 24.02 21.78 32.14
C ASN A 191 22.70 21.17 31.66
N HIS A 192 21.87 22.05 31.13
CA HIS A 192 20.46 21.84 30.82
C HIS A 192 20.27 21.01 29.55
N ASP A 193 20.46 19.70 29.65
CA ASP A 193 19.98 18.70 28.68
C ASP A 193 19.66 17.33 29.31
N TRP A 194 19.97 17.09 30.58
CA TRP A 194 20.05 15.72 31.09
C TRP A 194 19.13 15.52 32.29
N CYS A 195 18.01 14.81 32.12
CA CYS A 195 17.58 13.63 32.91
C CYS A 195 16.05 13.38 32.86
N TYR A 196 15.63 12.17 32.43
CA TYR A 196 14.61 11.25 33.00
C TYR A 196 14.38 10.07 32.00
N PRO A 197 14.11 8.84 32.45
CA PRO A 197 14.47 7.60 31.75
C PRO A 197 13.39 7.08 30.77
N LEU A 198 13.78 6.16 29.86
CA LEU A 198 12.87 5.15 29.26
C LEU A 198 12.47 4.03 30.25
N PHE A 199 12.56 4.30 31.55
CA PHE A 199 12.07 3.47 32.65
C PHE A 199 11.18 4.32 33.55
N HIS A 200 9.94 4.57 33.14
CA HIS A 200 8.94 5.07 34.07
C HIS A 200 8.52 3.91 34.99
N THR A 201 9.18 3.77 36.13
CA THR A 201 8.49 3.27 37.32
C THR A 201 7.78 4.48 37.90
N TRP A 202 6.46 4.55 37.86
CA TRP A 202 5.67 4.96 39.02
C TRP A 202 4.19 4.60 38.89
N ARG A 203 3.78 3.87 39.93
CA ARG A 203 2.45 3.43 40.39
C ARG A 203 1.64 2.52 39.45
N GLU A 204 1.63 1.26 39.90
CA GLU A 204 0.79 0.14 39.50
C GLU A 204 1.28 -0.64 38.26
N ASN A 205 2.21 -1.58 38.52
CA ASN A 205 2.64 -2.73 37.70
C ASN A 205 3.94 -2.59 36.88
N SER A 206 5.00 -3.16 37.48
CA SER A 206 6.39 -3.29 37.04
C SER A 206 6.58 -4.00 35.69
N THR A 207 7.07 -3.29 34.67
CA THR A 207 7.56 -3.90 33.42
C THR A 207 8.86 -3.21 32.98
N VAL A 208 9.90 -3.99 32.70
CA VAL A 208 11.20 -3.54 32.18
C VAL A 208 11.39 -4.20 30.84
N VAL A 209 11.55 -3.43 29.77
CA VAL A 209 11.59 -3.99 28.42
C VAL A 209 12.99 -3.75 27.84
N LEU A 210 13.61 -4.83 27.32
CA LEU A 210 14.95 -4.82 26.72
C LEU A 210 14.82 -4.86 25.19
N TYR A 211 15.51 -3.95 24.51
CA TYR A 211 15.50 -3.79 23.06
C TYR A 211 16.68 -4.53 22.42
N TYR A 212 16.42 -5.51 21.55
CA TYR A 212 17.44 -6.38 20.99
C TYR A 212 17.11 -6.75 19.54
N ALA A 213 18.04 -6.59 18.59
CA ALA A 213 17.83 -6.93 17.18
C ALA A 213 17.97 -8.45 16.96
N PRO A 214 17.10 -9.06 16.13
CA PRO A 214 17.06 -10.52 15.99
C PRO A 214 18.34 -11.07 15.42
N GLU A 215 18.90 -10.33 14.46
CA GLU A 215 20.07 -10.76 13.73
C GLU A 215 21.30 -10.80 14.64
N VAL A 216 21.34 -9.99 15.70
CA VAL A 216 22.38 -10.11 16.74
C VAL A 216 22.21 -11.43 17.51
N GLY A 217 20.98 -11.84 17.80
CA GLY A 217 20.68 -13.11 18.47
C GLY A 217 21.04 -14.31 17.62
N ARG A 218 20.75 -14.20 16.33
CA ARG A 218 21.17 -15.18 15.33
C ARG A 218 22.70 -15.23 15.24
N PHE A 219 23.36 -14.08 15.13
CA PHE A 219 24.82 -13.98 15.03
C PHE A 219 25.53 -14.56 16.25
N ILE A 220 25.06 -14.26 17.47
CA ILE A 220 25.59 -14.82 18.73
C ILE A 220 25.47 -16.35 18.75
N ARG A 221 24.37 -16.89 18.18
CA ARG A 221 24.13 -18.34 18.09
C ARG A 221 25.04 -18.99 17.05
N GLU A 222 25.10 -18.43 15.85
CA GLU A 222 25.93 -18.91 14.74
C GLU A 222 27.41 -18.97 15.11
N ASN A 223 27.89 -17.98 15.86
CA ASN A 223 29.27 -17.86 16.28
C ASN A 223 29.56 -18.45 17.68
N GLN A 224 28.58 -19.15 18.28
CA GLN A 224 28.72 -19.83 19.58
C GLN A 224 29.30 -18.94 20.70
N LEU A 225 28.85 -17.68 20.77
CA LEU A 225 29.40 -16.68 21.69
C LEU A 225 28.83 -16.86 23.12
N SER A 226 29.22 -17.94 23.78
CA SER A 226 28.70 -18.38 25.09
C SER A 226 28.76 -17.32 26.19
N ALA A 227 29.79 -16.46 26.22
CA ALA A 227 29.88 -15.38 27.20
C ALA A 227 28.83 -14.27 26.97
N ALA A 228 28.52 -13.94 25.72
CA ALA A 228 27.46 -13.01 25.36
C ALA A 228 26.08 -13.63 25.65
N GLN A 229 25.91 -14.92 25.32
CA GLN A 229 24.71 -15.71 25.67
C GLN A 229 24.47 -15.75 27.19
N ASN A 230 25.51 -16.02 27.98
CA ASN A 230 25.43 -16.08 29.44
C ASN A 230 25.20 -14.70 30.07
N SER A 231 25.82 -13.65 29.54
CA SER A 231 25.59 -12.27 30.02
C SER A 231 24.17 -11.80 29.74
N LEU A 232 23.58 -12.22 28.61
CA LEU A 232 22.16 -12.06 28.31
C LEU A 232 21.31 -12.86 29.29
N GLY A 233 21.58 -14.16 29.46
CA GLY A 233 20.82 -15.09 30.33
C GLY A 233 20.81 -14.74 31.82
N PHE A 234 21.95 -14.33 32.37
CA PHE A 234 22.09 -13.95 33.78
C PHE A 234 21.33 -12.66 34.14
N ARG A 235 21.28 -11.68 33.22
CA ARG A 235 20.62 -10.38 33.45
C ARG A 235 19.12 -10.38 33.15
N ILE A 236 18.60 -11.40 32.47
CA ILE A 236 17.16 -11.63 32.21
C ILE A 236 16.52 -12.62 33.20
N GLY A 237 17.24 -13.03 34.26
CA GLY A 237 16.68 -13.84 35.35
C GLY A 237 16.29 -15.28 34.97
N LEU A 238 16.92 -15.87 33.96
CA LEU A 238 16.73 -17.30 33.66
C LEU A 238 17.55 -18.13 34.65
N ASP A 239 16.93 -18.58 35.74
CA ASP A 239 17.46 -19.65 36.56
C ASP A 239 17.62 -20.91 35.68
N TRP A 240 18.85 -21.42 35.62
CA TRP A 240 19.28 -22.52 34.74
C TRP A 240 18.59 -23.86 35.07
N THR A 241 17.80 -23.92 36.14
CA THR A 241 17.21 -25.16 36.66
C THR A 241 15.86 -25.54 36.06
N HIS A 242 15.17 -24.66 35.30
CA HIS A 242 13.78 -24.91 34.87
C HIS A 242 13.51 -25.15 33.37
N HIS A 243 14.49 -25.09 32.47
CA HIS A 243 14.24 -25.36 31.04
C HIS A 243 15.29 -26.23 30.36
N ALA A 244 15.16 -27.55 30.57
CA ALA A 244 15.90 -28.61 29.87
C ALA A 244 15.29 -28.99 28.50
N GLN A 245 14.76 -28.04 27.72
CA GLN A 245 14.15 -28.32 26.41
C GLN A 245 14.53 -27.28 25.35
N GLY A 246 15.82 -27.22 25.00
CA GLY A 246 16.36 -27.12 23.63
C GLY A 246 15.81 -26.11 22.59
N THR A 247 14.90 -25.19 22.91
CA THR A 247 14.23 -24.34 21.93
C THR A 247 14.03 -22.94 22.48
N TYR A 248 14.95 -22.03 22.13
CA TYR A 248 14.81 -20.60 22.38
C TYR A 248 14.16 -19.93 21.16
N PRO A 249 12.90 -19.41 21.25
CA PRO A 249 12.40 -18.48 20.25
C PRO A 249 13.25 -17.20 20.29
N GLY A 250 13.55 -16.61 19.13
CA GLY A 250 14.59 -15.60 18.94
C GLY A 250 14.38 -14.22 19.58
N TRP A 251 13.49 -14.05 20.57
CA TRP A 251 13.19 -12.76 21.20
C TRP A 251 12.58 -12.93 22.60
N PHE A 252 12.93 -12.06 23.57
CA PHE A 252 12.46 -12.15 24.96
C PHE A 252 12.00 -10.81 25.52
N VAL A 253 10.97 -10.84 26.38
CA VAL A 253 10.49 -9.74 27.22
C VAL A 253 10.61 -10.21 28.68
N TRP A 254 11.17 -9.39 29.56
CA TRP A 254 11.32 -9.72 30.98
C TRP A 254 10.25 -9.02 31.83
N ARG A 255 9.73 -9.70 32.84
CA ARG A 255 8.99 -9.08 33.94
C ARG A 255 9.86 -9.12 35.18
N GLY A 256 10.23 -7.95 35.65
CA GLY A 256 11.04 -7.80 36.84
C GLY A 256 10.24 -7.43 38.06
N ASP A 257 10.28 -8.27 39.07
CA ASP A 257 9.99 -7.84 40.44
C ASP A 257 11.24 -7.13 40.96
N TYR A 258 11.15 -5.81 41.19
CA TYR A 258 12.20 -5.07 41.87
C TYR A 258 11.97 -5.13 43.38
N CYS A 259 12.96 -5.68 44.10
CA CYS A 259 13.03 -5.67 45.55
C CYS A 259 13.69 -4.37 46.04
N TYR A 260 13.02 -3.72 47.00
CA TYR A 260 13.49 -2.70 47.95
C TYR A 260 13.95 -1.32 47.44
N GLY A 261 13.11 -0.33 47.70
CA GLY A 261 13.49 1.07 47.80
C GLY A 261 12.64 1.80 48.84
N GLU A 262 13.15 1.96 50.06
CA GLU A 262 12.77 3.04 50.97
C GLU A 262 14.00 3.45 51.77
N TYR A 263 14.08 4.74 52.13
CA TYR A 263 15.21 5.49 52.69
C TYR A 263 16.21 6.04 51.65
N LEU A 264 15.99 7.28 51.19
CA LEU A 264 17.04 8.33 51.28
C LEU A 264 16.65 9.75 50.81
N TYR A 265 15.50 10.00 50.18
CA TYR A 265 15.26 11.35 49.58
C TYR A 265 13.91 11.99 49.90
N LYS A 266 13.56 12.10 51.19
CA LYS A 266 12.33 12.82 51.62
C LYS A 266 12.53 14.16 52.34
N ASN A 267 13.76 14.64 52.56
CA ASN A 267 13.98 15.82 53.42
C ASN A 267 14.86 16.92 52.80
N VAL A 268 14.51 17.47 51.64
CA VAL A 268 15.08 18.77 51.20
C VAL A 268 13.96 19.72 50.78
N PRO A 269 13.61 20.75 51.59
CA PRO A 269 12.62 21.76 51.22
C PRO A 269 13.16 22.69 50.12
N GLY A 270 12.35 22.99 49.10
CA GLY A 270 12.61 24.08 48.14
C GLY A 270 12.63 23.73 46.65
N TRP A 271 12.31 22.49 46.24
CA TRP A 271 12.37 22.06 44.83
C TRP A 271 10.98 21.79 44.21
N GLU A 272 9.97 22.55 44.63
CA GLU A 272 8.65 22.56 43.99
C GLU A 272 8.51 23.83 43.15
N GLN A 273 9.09 23.86 41.94
CA GLN A 273 8.60 24.64 40.80
C GLN A 273 9.56 24.53 39.61
N ASN A 274 8.97 24.36 38.43
CA ASN A 274 9.59 24.33 37.09
C ASN A 274 10.34 23.05 36.77
N TYR A 275 9.80 22.17 35.92
CA TYR A 275 10.56 21.41 34.92
C TYR A 275 9.56 20.61 34.06
N GLN A 276 9.19 21.19 32.90
CA GLN A 276 8.47 20.50 31.83
C GLN A 276 9.48 20.14 30.72
N GLY A 277 9.57 18.83 30.41
CA GLY A 277 9.93 18.21 29.12
C GLY A 277 11.21 18.64 28.38
N GLY A 278 12.21 17.75 28.32
CA GLY A 278 13.33 17.82 27.37
C GLY A 278 14.04 16.46 27.17
N GLU A 279 14.42 16.15 25.93
CA GLU A 279 14.92 14.86 25.43
C GLU A 279 16.47 14.76 25.46
N ASN A 280 17.00 13.57 25.81
CA ASN A 280 18.36 13.03 25.51
C ASN A 280 19.43 13.01 26.62
N ALA A 281 19.57 11.86 27.31
CA ALA A 281 20.78 11.52 28.08
C ALA A 281 21.04 10.01 28.26
N PHE A 282 21.63 9.30 27.29
CA PHE A 282 22.22 7.96 27.51
C PHE A 282 23.41 7.65 26.58
N ASN A 283 24.38 6.86 27.10
CA ASN A 283 25.59 6.42 26.41
C ASN A 283 25.55 4.88 26.17
N ALA A 284 24.52 4.43 25.43
CA ALA A 284 24.41 3.13 24.75
C ALA A 284 23.05 2.99 23.99
N PRO A 285 23.00 2.24 22.89
CA PRO A 285 23.69 2.47 21.63
C PRO A 285 22.82 3.28 20.67
N ASP A 286 23.33 4.41 20.20
CA ASP A 286 22.68 5.17 19.12
C ASP A 286 22.64 4.33 17.84
N PHE A 287 21.43 3.93 17.47
CA PHE A 287 21.01 3.81 16.08
C PHE A 287 19.54 4.18 15.90
N SER A 288 19.06 5.19 16.62
CA SER A 288 17.64 5.61 16.70
C SER A 288 16.68 4.69 17.46
N TRP A 289 16.71 4.85 18.78
CA TRP A 289 15.52 4.96 19.65
C TRP A 289 14.44 3.87 19.59
N THR A 290 14.93 2.64 19.52
CA THR A 290 14.48 1.50 20.34
C THR A 290 13.15 0.82 19.94
N PHE A 291 13.31 -0.40 19.40
CA PHE A 291 12.37 -1.43 18.94
C PHE A 291 11.25 -1.94 19.92
N PHE A 292 10.04 -1.36 19.99
CA PHE A 292 8.93 -1.95 20.78
C PHE A 292 7.62 -1.98 20.01
N THR A 293 6.69 -2.90 20.27
CA THR A 293 6.61 -4.20 20.96
C THR A 293 5.52 -4.97 20.15
N VAL A 294 5.49 -6.29 19.98
CA VAL A 294 5.03 -7.31 20.91
C VAL A 294 4.81 -8.55 20.00
N ARG A 295 5.49 -9.69 20.20
CA ARG A 295 5.10 -10.92 19.46
C ARG A 295 4.84 -12.14 20.34
N ALA A 296 5.11 -12.08 21.65
CA ALA A 296 4.99 -13.27 22.50
C ALA A 296 4.17 -13.10 23.79
N HIS A 297 3.82 -11.89 24.25
CA HIS A 297 3.03 -11.73 25.49
C HIS A 297 1.60 -11.22 25.30
N VAL A 298 1.27 -10.49 24.22
CA VAL A 298 -0.13 -10.07 23.93
C VAL A 298 -1.02 -11.19 23.41
N LEU A 299 -0.46 -12.36 23.09
CA LEU A 299 -1.28 -13.53 22.76
C LEU A 299 -2.09 -14.05 23.96
N SER A 300 -1.96 -13.45 25.15
CA SER A 300 -2.71 -13.84 26.36
C SER A 300 -3.57 -12.72 26.96
N ASP A 301 -3.53 -11.49 26.44
CA ASP A 301 -4.28 -10.35 26.99
C ASP A 301 -5.34 -9.83 26.01
N SER A 302 -6.48 -9.40 26.54
CA SER A 302 -7.65 -9.00 25.74
C SER A 302 -7.40 -7.73 24.89
N PRO A 303 -8.09 -7.57 23.75
CA PRO A 303 -8.02 -6.37 22.90
C PRO A 303 -8.20 -5.04 23.65
N ASP A 304 -8.97 -5.03 24.75
CA ASP A 304 -9.21 -3.85 25.58
C ASP A 304 -7.99 -3.42 26.41
N VAL A 305 -7.14 -4.36 26.84
CA VAL A 305 -5.87 -4.05 27.53
C VAL A 305 -4.90 -3.41 26.54
N LEU A 306 -4.88 -3.92 25.31
CA LEU A 306 -4.07 -3.38 24.22
C LEU A 306 -4.51 -1.97 23.83
N ALA A 307 -5.83 -1.73 23.72
CA ALA A 307 -6.41 -0.42 23.46
C ALA A 307 -6.10 0.59 24.59
N LYS A 308 -6.02 0.15 25.85
CA LYS A 308 -5.62 1.00 26.99
C LYS A 308 -4.13 1.38 26.99
N MET A 309 -3.25 0.49 26.51
CA MET A 309 -1.82 0.79 26.34
C MET A 309 -1.56 1.73 25.16
N VAL A 310 -2.37 1.64 24.10
CA VAL A 310 -2.25 2.47 22.88
C VAL A 310 -3.03 3.80 22.99
N GLY A 311 -4.07 3.85 23.84
CA GLY A 311 -5.00 4.97 23.95
C GLY A 311 -4.59 6.11 24.90
N LYS A 312 -3.53 5.96 25.70
CA LYS A 312 -3.00 7.07 26.51
C LYS A 312 -1.94 7.83 25.71
N ALA A 313 -2.32 9.00 25.20
CA ALA A 313 -1.37 10.01 24.75
C ALA A 313 -0.55 10.52 25.95
N THR A 314 0.56 9.86 26.26
CA THR A 314 1.46 10.30 27.33
C THR A 314 2.85 10.71 26.84
N CYS A 315 3.07 10.82 25.53
CA CYS A 315 4.27 11.49 25.02
C CYS A 315 3.99 12.35 23.78
N VAL A 316 4.54 13.56 23.80
CA VAL A 316 4.79 14.44 22.65
C VAL A 316 6.29 14.35 22.41
N GLY A 317 6.71 13.92 21.21
CA GLY A 317 8.12 13.70 20.87
C GLY A 317 8.29 13.02 19.50
N ASP A 318 9.50 13.11 18.93
CA ASP A 318 9.79 12.99 17.49
C ASP A 318 9.48 11.63 16.83
N LEU A 319 9.24 10.55 17.59
CA LEU A 319 9.13 9.17 17.08
C LEU A 319 7.86 8.40 17.51
N CYS A 320 6.93 9.03 18.23
CA CYS A 320 5.69 8.39 18.70
C CYS A 320 4.79 7.87 17.55
N HIS A 321 4.90 8.50 16.38
CA HIS A 321 4.10 8.22 15.19
C HIS A 321 4.49 6.91 14.46
N MET A 322 5.78 6.55 14.48
CA MET A 322 6.27 5.29 13.90
C MET A 322 5.79 4.08 14.69
N HIS A 323 5.78 4.17 16.03
CA HIS A 323 5.26 3.12 16.91
C HIS A 323 3.76 2.85 16.71
N LYS A 324 2.98 3.92 16.50
CA LYS A 324 1.53 3.82 16.23
C LYS A 324 1.25 3.14 14.88
N LEU A 325 2.03 3.49 13.85
CA LEU A 325 1.94 2.88 12.50
C LEU A 325 2.23 1.37 12.52
N GLY A 326 3.31 0.95 13.19
CA GLY A 326 3.67 -0.48 13.30
C GLY A 326 2.63 -1.32 14.05
N THR A 327 1.91 -0.72 14.98
CA THR A 327 0.84 -1.38 15.76
C THR A 327 -0.44 -1.53 14.96
N LEU A 328 -0.82 -0.51 14.17
CA LEU A 328 -1.97 -0.57 13.27
C LEU A 328 -1.81 -1.66 12.21
N ILE A 329 -0.64 -1.77 11.57
CA ILE A 329 -0.37 -2.80 10.54
C ILE A 329 -0.55 -4.22 11.08
N ARG A 330 -0.21 -4.46 12.36
CA ARG A 330 -0.34 -5.77 13.02
C ARG A 330 -1.77 -6.11 13.45
N ALA A 331 -2.62 -5.12 13.69
CA ALA A 331 -4.02 -5.35 14.10
C ALA A 331 -4.92 -5.88 12.96
N TYR A 332 -4.49 -5.72 11.70
CA TYR A 332 -5.29 -6.08 10.51
C TYR A 332 -4.70 -7.24 9.67
N GLY A 333 -3.56 -7.81 10.06
CA GLY A 333 -2.91 -8.91 9.33
C GLY A 333 -3.10 -10.28 9.99
N THR A 334 -3.54 -11.29 9.24
CA THR A 334 -3.45 -12.70 9.67
C THR A 334 -2.00 -13.19 9.54
N THR A 335 -1.41 -13.70 10.62
CA THR A 335 -0.04 -14.24 10.61
C THR A 335 -0.02 -15.76 10.45
N VAL A 336 0.86 -16.26 9.57
CA VAL A 336 1.32 -17.66 9.53
C VAL A 336 2.85 -17.63 9.68
N TRP A 337 3.41 -18.58 10.42
CA TRP A 337 4.86 -18.71 10.62
C TRP A 337 5.57 -19.21 9.34
N GLN A 338 6.73 -18.63 9.01
CA GLN A 338 7.72 -19.21 8.09
C GLN A 338 9.10 -19.20 8.74
N ASP A 339 9.84 -20.29 8.55
CA ASP A 339 11.20 -20.52 9.07
C ASP A 339 12.23 -19.82 8.18
N VAL A 340 13.02 -18.90 8.76
CA VAL A 340 14.00 -18.06 8.03
C VAL A 340 15.28 -18.81 7.64
N ARG A 341 15.36 -20.13 7.86
CA ARG A 341 16.42 -21.00 7.34
C ARG A 341 16.21 -21.41 5.88
N SER A 342 15.09 -21.04 5.24
CA SER A 342 14.76 -21.53 3.90
C SER A 342 15.03 -20.59 2.74
N THR A 343 15.59 -19.38 2.91
CA THR A 343 15.91 -18.55 1.73
C THR A 343 17.17 -17.71 1.90
N GLY A 344 18.15 -17.92 1.01
CA GLY A 344 19.11 -16.89 0.61
C GLY A 344 18.38 -15.78 -0.15
N PRO A 345 18.88 -15.24 -1.30
CA PRO A 345 17.92 -14.78 -2.30
C PRO A 345 16.80 -15.83 -2.37
N VAL A 346 15.54 -15.47 -2.14
CA VAL A 346 14.48 -16.38 -2.56
C VAL A 346 14.63 -16.39 -4.07
N ASN A 347 15.30 -17.42 -4.57
CA ASN A 347 15.34 -17.69 -5.99
C ASN A 347 13.89 -17.70 -6.47
N MET A 348 13.52 -16.70 -7.26
CA MET A 348 12.12 -16.56 -7.66
C MET A 348 11.87 -17.60 -8.73
N PRO A 349 10.90 -18.53 -8.53
CA PRO A 349 10.66 -19.55 -9.51
C PRO A 349 10.37 -18.94 -10.89
N PRO A 350 10.89 -19.52 -11.98
CA PRO A 350 10.69 -19.00 -13.32
C PRO A 350 9.20 -19.02 -13.68
N VAL A 351 8.70 -17.96 -14.31
CA VAL A 351 7.34 -17.93 -14.83
C VAL A 351 7.30 -18.72 -16.14
N VAL A 352 6.41 -19.70 -16.23
CA VAL A 352 6.22 -20.51 -17.45
C VAL A 352 4.76 -20.54 -17.87
N ASN A 353 4.54 -20.33 -19.17
CA ASN A 353 3.22 -20.38 -19.79
C ASN A 353 3.24 -21.34 -20.97
N LEU A 354 2.28 -22.26 -21.02
CA LEU A 354 2.01 -23.05 -22.22
C LEU A 354 1.42 -22.13 -23.30
N THR A 355 2.05 -22.09 -24.46
CA THR A 355 1.60 -21.29 -25.61
C THR A 355 0.87 -22.13 -26.65
N SER A 356 1.11 -23.44 -26.68
CA SER A 356 0.37 -24.42 -27.48
C SER A 356 0.40 -25.77 -26.75
N PRO A 357 -0.68 -26.58 -26.82
CA PRO A 357 -1.98 -26.26 -27.43
C PRO A 357 -2.85 -25.36 -26.53
N PRO A 358 -3.79 -24.56 -27.09
CA PRO A 358 -4.78 -23.82 -26.31
C PRO A 358 -5.64 -24.74 -25.41
N ASN A 359 -6.16 -24.19 -24.31
CA ASN A 359 -7.10 -24.92 -23.45
C ASN A 359 -8.35 -25.37 -24.25
N ASN A 360 -8.80 -26.60 -23.98
CA ASN A 360 -9.88 -27.31 -24.66
C ASN A 360 -9.62 -27.66 -26.14
N SER A 361 -8.36 -27.67 -26.58
CA SER A 361 -8.02 -28.13 -27.94
C SER A 361 -8.41 -29.59 -28.16
N THR A 362 -8.94 -29.89 -29.34
CA THR A 362 -9.35 -31.24 -29.75
C THR A 362 -8.41 -31.78 -30.84
N PHE A 363 -7.94 -33.01 -30.69
CA PHE A 363 -7.10 -33.73 -31.66
C PHE A 363 -7.68 -35.11 -31.94
N THR A 364 -7.23 -35.77 -33.01
CA THR A 364 -7.73 -37.09 -33.42
C THR A 364 -6.66 -38.17 -33.28
N ALA A 365 -6.95 -39.26 -32.55
CA ALA A 365 -6.00 -40.34 -32.27
C ALA A 365 -5.72 -41.21 -33.50
N PRO A 366 -4.48 -41.68 -33.73
CA PRO A 366 -3.27 -41.31 -32.99
C PRO A 366 -2.88 -39.87 -33.31
N ALA A 367 -2.88 -39.01 -32.28
CA ALA A 367 -2.61 -37.60 -32.46
C ALA A 367 -1.11 -37.31 -32.35
N THR A 368 -0.68 -36.27 -33.06
CA THR A 368 0.60 -35.61 -32.82
C THR A 368 0.29 -34.23 -32.25
N VAL A 369 0.64 -34.01 -30.98
CA VAL A 369 0.37 -32.77 -30.24
C VAL A 369 1.68 -32.00 -30.07
N ASN A 370 1.74 -30.80 -30.64
CA ASN A 370 2.86 -29.88 -30.45
C ASN A 370 2.63 -29.04 -29.19
N ILE A 371 3.46 -29.29 -28.18
CA ILE A 371 3.44 -28.59 -26.90
C ILE A 371 4.57 -27.57 -26.91
N THR A 372 4.26 -26.29 -26.73
CA THR A 372 5.26 -25.21 -26.67
C THR A 372 5.02 -24.37 -25.44
N ALA A 373 6.10 -23.83 -24.86
CA ALA A 373 6.02 -22.95 -23.71
C ALA A 373 6.97 -21.77 -23.84
N THR A 374 6.60 -20.65 -23.23
CA THR A 374 7.51 -19.55 -22.92
C THR A 374 7.84 -19.62 -21.44
N ALA A 375 9.12 -19.45 -21.10
CA ALA A 375 9.58 -19.37 -19.73
C ALA A 375 10.54 -18.19 -19.59
N SER A 376 10.40 -17.45 -18.50
CA SER A 376 11.27 -16.32 -18.15
C SER A 376 11.50 -16.30 -16.66
N ASP A 377 12.72 -15.98 -16.27
CA ASP A 377 13.14 -15.86 -14.89
C ASP A 377 13.49 -14.39 -14.61
N SER A 378 12.99 -13.85 -13.50
CA SER A 378 13.18 -12.45 -13.12
C SER A 378 14.49 -12.18 -12.40
N ASP A 379 15.09 -13.19 -11.76
CA ASP A 379 16.32 -13.09 -10.97
C ASP A 379 17.42 -14.07 -11.42
N GLY A 380 17.14 -14.88 -12.45
CA GLY A 380 18.08 -15.83 -13.01
C GLY A 380 17.87 -16.13 -14.50
N SER A 381 18.21 -17.36 -14.88
CA SER A 381 18.03 -17.88 -16.23
C SER A 381 17.35 -19.24 -16.18
N VAL A 382 16.39 -19.47 -17.08
CA VAL A 382 15.71 -20.77 -17.20
C VAL A 382 16.68 -21.83 -17.75
N VAL A 383 16.94 -22.87 -16.96
CA VAL A 383 17.78 -24.02 -17.33
C VAL A 383 17.01 -25.04 -18.15
N SER A 384 15.74 -25.29 -17.84
CA SER A 384 14.93 -26.25 -18.59
C SER A 384 13.43 -26.05 -18.40
N VAL A 385 12.63 -26.58 -19.33
CA VAL A 385 11.18 -26.70 -19.24
C VAL A 385 10.78 -28.15 -19.45
N ALA A 386 10.17 -28.73 -18.42
CA ALA A 386 9.60 -30.08 -18.46
C ALA A 386 8.10 -30.01 -18.79
N PHE A 387 7.67 -30.75 -19.81
CA PHE A 387 6.26 -30.89 -20.20
C PHE A 387 5.65 -32.12 -19.55
N TYR A 388 4.47 -31.98 -18.96
CA TYR A 388 3.77 -33.01 -18.20
C TYR A 388 2.43 -33.38 -18.83
N ARG A 389 2.02 -34.62 -18.57
CA ARG A 389 0.66 -35.14 -18.73
C ARG A 389 0.17 -35.61 -17.36
N GLY A 390 -0.72 -34.85 -16.73
CA GLY A 390 -1.09 -35.04 -15.33
C GLY A 390 0.16 -34.94 -14.45
N THR A 391 0.53 -36.03 -13.78
CA THR A 391 1.75 -36.13 -12.96
C THR A 391 2.95 -36.74 -13.68
N THR A 392 2.78 -37.24 -14.91
CA THR A 392 3.86 -37.90 -15.69
C THR A 392 4.61 -36.89 -16.56
N VAL A 393 5.94 -36.83 -16.45
CA VAL A 393 6.80 -36.06 -17.37
C VAL A 393 6.80 -36.72 -18.75
N LEU A 394 6.51 -35.95 -19.81
CA LEU A 394 6.61 -36.39 -21.20
C LEU A 394 8.02 -36.14 -21.75
N PHE A 395 8.55 -34.94 -21.54
CA PHE A 395 9.84 -34.50 -22.07
C PHE A 395 10.38 -33.31 -21.27
N THR A 396 11.69 -33.10 -21.29
CA THR A 396 12.34 -31.91 -20.71
C THR A 396 13.24 -31.27 -21.75
N ASP A 397 12.96 -30.02 -22.10
CA ASP A 397 13.72 -29.23 -23.07
C ASP A 397 14.62 -28.22 -22.34
N SER A 398 15.91 -28.23 -22.61
CA SER A 398 16.89 -27.31 -22.01
C SER A 398 17.27 -26.14 -22.93
N SER A 399 16.62 -26.00 -24.09
CA SER A 399 16.93 -24.94 -25.07
C SER A 399 15.70 -24.16 -25.50
N SER A 400 15.74 -22.84 -25.34
CA SER A 400 14.68 -21.96 -25.86
C SER A 400 14.82 -21.80 -27.39
N PRO A 401 13.73 -21.86 -28.17
CA PRO A 401 12.32 -21.96 -27.76
C PRO A 401 11.91 -23.37 -27.30
N TYR A 402 11.29 -23.45 -26.11
CA TYR A 402 10.95 -24.72 -25.48
C TYR A 402 9.76 -25.40 -26.18
N SER A 403 10.00 -26.61 -26.69
CA SER A 403 8.98 -27.35 -27.43
C SER A 403 9.12 -28.86 -27.30
N TYR A 404 7.98 -29.56 -27.42
CA TYR A 404 7.93 -31.01 -27.52
C TYR A 404 6.81 -31.46 -28.45
N THR A 405 7.14 -32.37 -29.36
CA THR A 405 6.15 -33.03 -30.23
C THR A 405 5.78 -34.38 -29.64
N TRP A 406 4.60 -34.44 -29.02
CA TRP A 406 4.06 -35.66 -28.43
C TRP A 406 3.31 -36.46 -29.51
N THR A 407 3.94 -37.54 -30.01
CA THR A 407 3.38 -38.37 -31.09
C THR A 407 2.66 -39.61 -30.55
N GLY A 408 1.76 -40.17 -31.36
CA GLY A 408 1.09 -41.44 -31.06
C GLY A 408 0.12 -41.36 -29.89
N VAL A 409 -0.44 -40.18 -29.61
CA VAL A 409 -1.33 -39.98 -28.47
C VAL A 409 -2.65 -40.71 -28.72
N SER A 410 -2.99 -41.65 -27.84
CA SER A 410 -4.23 -42.41 -27.90
C SER A 410 -5.44 -41.54 -27.57
N SER A 411 -6.66 -42.05 -27.76
CA SER A 411 -7.85 -41.31 -27.37
C SER A 411 -7.96 -41.14 -25.86
N GLY A 412 -8.34 -39.96 -25.39
CA GLY A 412 -8.50 -39.66 -23.98
C GLY A 412 -8.50 -38.15 -23.73
N THR A 413 -8.90 -37.77 -22.52
CA THR A 413 -8.75 -36.41 -22.03
C THR A 413 -7.42 -36.29 -21.29
N TYR A 414 -6.59 -35.33 -21.66
CA TYR A 414 -5.27 -35.13 -21.08
C TYR A 414 -5.16 -33.72 -20.51
N GLN A 415 -4.64 -33.60 -19.28
CA GLN A 415 -4.20 -32.32 -18.73
C GLN A 415 -2.72 -32.16 -18.96
N LEU A 416 -2.33 -31.09 -19.67
CA LEU A 416 -0.96 -30.75 -19.97
C LEU A 416 -0.53 -29.55 -19.14
N SER A 417 0.68 -29.60 -18.58
CA SER A 417 1.31 -28.47 -17.87
C SER A 417 2.79 -28.43 -18.19
N ALA A 418 3.41 -27.26 -18.05
CA ALA A 418 4.86 -27.09 -18.15
C ALA A 418 5.42 -26.67 -16.79
N VAL A 419 6.61 -27.19 -16.45
CA VAL A 419 7.38 -26.77 -15.27
C VAL A 419 8.72 -26.26 -15.75
N ALA A 420 9.02 -24.99 -15.55
CA ALA A 420 10.34 -24.43 -15.80
C ALA A 420 11.21 -24.57 -14.55
N MET A 421 12.50 -24.84 -14.72
CA MET A 421 13.51 -24.85 -13.67
C MET A 421 14.61 -23.85 -14.01
N ASP A 422 15.02 -23.06 -13.04
CA ASP A 422 16.08 -22.05 -13.22
C ASP A 422 17.49 -22.54 -12.86
N ASN A 423 18.47 -21.63 -12.94
CA ASN A 423 19.89 -21.87 -12.65
C ASN A 423 20.23 -22.05 -11.16
N GLN A 424 19.25 -21.89 -10.28
CA GLN A 424 19.36 -22.08 -8.83
C GLN A 424 18.42 -23.20 -8.33
N GLY A 425 17.73 -23.89 -9.25
CA GLY A 425 16.91 -25.06 -9.00
C GLY A 425 15.46 -24.80 -8.56
N ALA A 426 14.96 -23.55 -8.55
CA ALA A 426 13.53 -23.34 -8.27
C ALA A 426 12.69 -23.62 -9.52
N THR A 427 11.44 -23.99 -9.27
CA THR A 427 10.53 -24.46 -10.31
C THR A 427 9.23 -23.70 -10.29
N GLY A 428 8.83 -23.16 -11.45
CA GLY A 428 7.52 -22.58 -11.67
C GLY A 428 6.68 -23.45 -12.58
N MET A 429 5.38 -23.50 -12.32
CA MET A 429 4.43 -24.37 -13.04
C MET A 429 3.39 -23.52 -13.77
N SER A 430 3.09 -23.87 -15.01
CA SER A 430 2.04 -23.22 -15.79
C SER A 430 0.67 -23.63 -15.27
N THR A 431 -0.36 -22.83 -15.58
CA THR A 431 -1.74 -23.34 -15.54
C THR A 431 -1.85 -24.58 -16.43
N ALA A 432 -2.61 -25.59 -15.99
CA ALA A 432 -2.88 -26.76 -16.81
C ALA A 432 -3.84 -26.41 -17.94
N VAL A 433 -3.57 -26.92 -19.14
CA VAL A 433 -4.51 -26.91 -20.28
C VAL A 433 -5.08 -28.31 -20.44
N THR A 434 -6.40 -28.40 -20.60
CA THR A 434 -7.07 -29.66 -20.91
C THR A 434 -7.15 -29.80 -22.42
N ILE A 435 -6.72 -30.93 -22.96
CA ILE A 435 -6.93 -31.30 -24.36
C ILE A 435 -7.74 -32.59 -24.43
N MET A 436 -8.50 -32.74 -25.51
CA MET A 436 -9.25 -33.94 -25.80
C MET A 436 -8.70 -34.58 -27.07
N VAL A 437 -8.11 -35.77 -26.95
CA VAL A 437 -7.78 -36.57 -28.12
C VAL A 437 -8.95 -37.51 -28.33
N VAL A 438 -9.78 -37.23 -29.32
CA VAL A 438 -10.88 -38.13 -29.71
C VAL A 438 -10.32 -39.21 -30.63
N SER A 439 -10.78 -40.44 -30.51
CA SER A 439 -10.34 -41.50 -31.42
C SER A 439 -10.78 -41.19 -32.86
N THR A 440 -9.95 -41.41 -33.90
CA THR A 440 -10.51 -41.83 -35.23
C THR A 440 -10.83 -43.32 -35.21
N GLY A 441 -11.36 -43.81 -34.10
CA GLY A 441 -12.11 -45.03 -34.15
C GLY A 441 -13.30 -44.70 -35.03
N LEU A 442 -13.39 -45.37 -36.19
CA LEU A 442 -14.69 -45.94 -36.49
C LEU A 442 -15.20 -46.51 -35.16
N PRO A 443 -16.40 -46.13 -34.71
CA PRO A 443 -16.91 -46.60 -33.43
C PRO A 443 -16.68 -48.11 -33.34
N PRO A 444 -16.33 -48.67 -32.15
CA PRO A 444 -16.31 -50.12 -32.01
C PRO A 444 -17.63 -50.63 -32.56
N ASN A 445 -17.56 -51.50 -33.58
CA ASN A 445 -18.71 -51.91 -34.38
C ASN A 445 -19.90 -52.13 -33.45
N GLN A 446 -20.91 -51.28 -33.57
CA GLN A 446 -22.04 -51.34 -32.66
C GLN A 446 -22.79 -52.63 -32.96
N LEU A 447 -23.27 -53.28 -31.90
CA LEU A 447 -24.08 -54.47 -32.12
C LEU A 447 -25.31 -54.07 -32.94
N PRO A 448 -25.72 -54.88 -33.94
CA PRO A 448 -26.95 -54.60 -34.66
C PRO A 448 -28.11 -54.62 -33.68
N VAL A 449 -29.22 -53.95 -33.98
CA VAL A 449 -30.48 -54.10 -33.24
C VAL A 449 -31.37 -55.04 -34.03
N VAL A 450 -31.96 -56.04 -33.37
CA VAL A 450 -32.93 -56.95 -33.99
C VAL A 450 -34.15 -57.14 -33.12
N VAL A 451 -35.32 -56.99 -33.73
CA VAL A 451 -36.61 -57.24 -33.11
C VAL A 451 -37.35 -58.27 -33.95
N LEU A 452 -37.79 -59.36 -33.31
CA LEU A 452 -38.72 -60.31 -33.92
C LEU A 452 -40.14 -59.72 -33.79
N ASN A 453 -40.64 -59.14 -34.88
CA ASN A 453 -41.93 -58.43 -34.92
C ASN A 453 -43.14 -59.38 -35.00
N SER A 454 -42.93 -60.54 -35.64
CA SER A 454 -43.93 -61.59 -35.76
C SER A 454 -43.24 -62.94 -35.54
N PRO A 455 -43.87 -63.89 -34.83
CA PRO A 455 -45.13 -63.74 -34.10
C PRO A 455 -44.97 -62.88 -32.83
N VAL A 456 -46.06 -62.30 -32.33
CA VAL A 456 -46.04 -61.50 -31.08
C VAL A 456 -45.76 -62.42 -29.89
N ASN A 457 -44.97 -61.98 -28.91
CA ASN A 457 -44.67 -62.77 -27.71
C ASN A 457 -45.96 -63.20 -26.98
N ASN A 458 -45.99 -64.46 -26.55
CA ASN A 458 -47.12 -65.18 -25.96
C ASN A 458 -48.34 -65.37 -26.89
N SER A 459 -48.20 -65.15 -28.19
CA SER A 459 -49.27 -65.46 -29.13
C SER A 459 -49.61 -66.95 -29.11
N THR A 460 -50.91 -67.23 -29.26
CA THR A 460 -51.45 -68.57 -29.26
C THR A 460 -51.98 -68.93 -30.63
N TYR A 461 -51.60 -70.11 -31.14
CA TYR A 461 -52.08 -70.66 -32.40
C TYR A 461 -52.76 -72.01 -32.14
N THR A 462 -53.53 -72.51 -33.10
CA THR A 462 -54.13 -73.85 -33.03
C THR A 462 -53.44 -74.78 -34.02
N ALA A 463 -53.01 -75.96 -33.58
CA ALA A 463 -52.34 -76.93 -34.44
C ALA A 463 -53.31 -77.50 -35.50
N PRO A 464 -52.83 -77.82 -36.73
CA PRO A 464 -51.51 -77.47 -37.26
C PRO A 464 -51.43 -75.98 -37.58
N ALA A 465 -50.36 -75.31 -37.16
CA ALA A 465 -50.20 -73.88 -37.33
C ALA A 465 -49.13 -73.56 -38.39
N THR A 466 -49.34 -72.46 -39.12
CA THR A 466 -48.33 -71.83 -39.98
C THR A 466 -47.96 -70.50 -39.35
N LEU A 467 -46.69 -70.34 -38.96
CA LEU A 467 -46.18 -69.16 -38.28
C LEU A 467 -45.31 -68.37 -39.24
N ASN A 468 -45.66 -67.09 -39.46
CA ASN A 468 -44.85 -66.16 -40.24
C ASN A 468 -43.93 -65.41 -39.27
N LEU A 469 -42.64 -65.73 -39.34
CA LEU A 469 -41.59 -65.06 -38.59
C LEU A 469 -41.12 -63.85 -39.41
N ALA A 470 -41.18 -62.66 -38.82
CA ALA A 470 -40.72 -61.44 -39.46
C ALA A 470 -39.90 -60.64 -38.45
N ALA A 471 -38.71 -60.19 -38.85
CA ALA A 471 -37.84 -59.41 -38.00
C ALA A 471 -37.41 -58.10 -38.67
N THR A 472 -37.30 -57.04 -37.88
CA THR A 472 -36.61 -55.82 -38.30
C THR A 472 -35.24 -55.83 -37.66
N ALA A 473 -34.21 -55.70 -38.49
CA ALA A 473 -32.86 -55.52 -38.04
C ALA A 473 -32.28 -54.23 -38.63
N SER A 474 -31.54 -53.48 -37.82
CA SER A 474 -30.85 -52.26 -38.23
C SER A 474 -29.52 -52.19 -37.52
N ASP A 475 -28.49 -51.75 -38.21
CA ASP A 475 -27.17 -51.58 -37.60
C ASP A 475 -26.86 -50.07 -37.47
N PRO A 476 -26.55 -49.56 -36.25
CA PRO A 476 -26.32 -48.14 -36.04
C PRO A 476 -25.11 -47.56 -36.78
N ASP A 477 -24.11 -48.38 -37.14
CA ASP A 477 -22.86 -47.94 -37.75
C ASP A 477 -22.45 -48.71 -39.03
N GLY A 478 -23.30 -49.61 -39.50
CA GLY A 478 -23.05 -50.45 -40.66
C GLY A 478 -24.32 -50.96 -41.35
N SER A 479 -24.25 -52.20 -41.85
CA SER A 479 -25.35 -52.89 -42.52
C SER A 479 -25.52 -54.30 -41.99
N ILE A 480 -26.74 -54.84 -42.07
CA ILE A 480 -27.05 -56.21 -41.65
C ILE A 480 -26.61 -57.20 -42.72
N ALA A 481 -25.74 -58.15 -42.37
CA ALA A 481 -25.30 -59.22 -43.24
C ALA A 481 -26.33 -60.38 -43.33
N ASN A 482 -26.96 -60.74 -42.21
CA ASN A 482 -28.05 -61.73 -42.16
C ASN A 482 -28.88 -61.65 -40.87
N VAL A 483 -30.10 -62.20 -40.91
CA VAL A 483 -30.94 -62.49 -39.75
C VAL A 483 -31.25 -64.00 -39.70
N ARG A 484 -30.94 -64.63 -38.57
CA ARG A 484 -31.15 -66.05 -38.31
C ARG A 484 -32.32 -66.27 -37.36
N PHE A 485 -33.31 -67.06 -37.76
CA PHE A 485 -34.46 -67.42 -36.94
C PHE A 485 -34.24 -68.76 -36.24
N TYR A 486 -34.44 -68.82 -34.92
CA TYR A 486 -34.23 -70.01 -34.09
C TYR A 486 -35.51 -70.45 -33.39
N ARG A 487 -35.63 -71.76 -33.15
CA ARG A 487 -36.55 -72.40 -32.20
C ARG A 487 -35.74 -73.10 -31.12
N GLY A 488 -35.78 -72.60 -29.89
CA GLY A 488 -34.86 -73.06 -28.84
C GLY A 488 -33.42 -72.89 -29.31
N THR A 489 -32.62 -73.94 -29.33
CA THR A 489 -31.25 -73.89 -29.89
C THR A 489 -31.19 -74.26 -31.37
N THR A 490 -32.27 -74.75 -31.98
CA THR A 490 -32.32 -75.17 -33.38
C THR A 490 -32.49 -73.97 -34.31
N LEU A 491 -31.60 -73.82 -35.29
CA LEU A 491 -31.75 -72.84 -36.38
C LEU A 491 -32.87 -73.30 -37.32
N LEU A 492 -33.83 -72.43 -37.63
CA LEU A 492 -34.90 -72.66 -38.59
C LEU A 492 -34.52 -72.14 -39.99
N ASN A 493 -34.03 -70.90 -40.07
CA ASN A 493 -33.68 -70.24 -41.33
C ASN A 493 -32.62 -69.14 -41.13
N THR A 494 -31.87 -68.84 -42.20
CA THR A 494 -31.00 -67.66 -42.32
C THR A 494 -31.50 -66.84 -43.50
N ASP A 495 -31.85 -65.58 -43.28
CA ASP A 495 -32.25 -64.65 -44.32
C ASP A 495 -31.21 -63.54 -44.48
N THR A 496 -30.75 -63.31 -45.71
CA THR A 496 -29.69 -62.35 -46.03
C THR A 496 -30.22 -61.04 -46.65
N ALA A 497 -31.53 -60.92 -46.88
CA ALA A 497 -32.12 -59.74 -47.51
C ALA A 497 -33.32 -59.20 -46.72
N SER A 498 -33.39 -57.88 -46.56
CA SER A 498 -34.57 -57.23 -45.98
C SER A 498 -35.70 -57.11 -47.01
N PRO A 499 -36.98 -57.34 -46.65
CA PRO A 499 -37.49 -57.66 -45.32
C PRO A 499 -37.14 -59.08 -44.87
N TYR A 500 -36.67 -59.22 -43.63
CA TYR A 500 -36.21 -60.51 -43.09
C TYR A 500 -37.41 -61.35 -42.64
N GLU A 501 -37.72 -62.40 -43.39
CA GLU A 501 -38.95 -63.18 -43.22
C GLU A 501 -38.71 -64.69 -43.37
N TYR A 502 -39.49 -65.47 -42.63
CA TYR A 502 -39.50 -66.93 -42.77
C TYR A 502 -40.88 -67.50 -42.42
N THR A 503 -41.42 -68.37 -43.27
CA THR A 503 -42.68 -69.07 -43.01
C THR A 503 -42.38 -70.47 -42.45
N TRP A 504 -42.75 -70.71 -41.19
CA TRP A 504 -42.62 -72.00 -40.52
C TRP A 504 -43.97 -72.73 -40.51
N ALA A 505 -44.14 -73.72 -41.39
CA ALA A 505 -45.38 -74.46 -41.58
C ALA A 505 -45.47 -75.74 -40.74
N ASP A 506 -46.69 -76.30 -40.65
CA ASP A 506 -47.02 -77.58 -40.02
C ASP A 506 -46.57 -77.70 -38.55
N VAL A 507 -46.67 -76.60 -37.81
CA VAL A 507 -46.26 -76.53 -36.40
C VAL A 507 -47.29 -77.26 -35.54
N SER A 508 -46.84 -78.32 -34.86
CA SER A 508 -47.66 -79.13 -33.96
C SER A 508 -47.99 -78.40 -32.65
N SER A 509 -48.93 -78.94 -31.86
CA SER A 509 -49.27 -78.37 -30.56
C SER A 509 -48.08 -78.42 -29.61
N GLY A 510 -47.77 -77.31 -28.96
CA GLY A 510 -46.63 -77.17 -28.07
C GLY A 510 -46.25 -75.71 -27.84
N THR A 511 -45.39 -75.46 -26.86
CA THR A 511 -44.84 -74.14 -26.60
C THR A 511 -43.46 -74.04 -27.23
N TYR A 512 -43.25 -73.01 -28.07
CA TYR A 512 -42.01 -72.79 -28.80
C TYR A 512 -41.41 -71.45 -28.41
N GLN A 513 -40.12 -71.45 -28.08
CA GLN A 513 -39.33 -70.25 -27.86
C GLN A 513 -38.63 -69.87 -29.16
N LEU A 514 -39.03 -68.75 -29.75
CA LEU A 514 -38.51 -68.22 -31.00
C LEU A 514 -37.62 -67.02 -30.74
N ARG A 515 -36.56 -66.86 -31.52
CA ARG A 515 -35.74 -65.64 -31.51
C ARG A 515 -35.14 -65.38 -32.89
N ALA A 516 -34.88 -64.12 -33.19
CA ALA A 516 -34.07 -63.70 -34.31
C ALA A 516 -32.67 -63.30 -33.82
N VAL A 517 -31.63 -63.62 -34.59
CA VAL A 517 -30.25 -63.19 -34.34
C VAL A 517 -29.78 -62.45 -35.57
N ALA A 518 -29.54 -61.15 -35.46
CA ALA A 518 -28.94 -60.38 -36.55
C ALA A 518 -27.42 -60.41 -36.44
N GLN A 519 -26.76 -60.44 -37.60
CA GLN A 519 -25.33 -60.27 -37.73
C GLN A 519 -25.05 -59.12 -38.69
N ASP A 520 -24.15 -58.22 -38.32
CA ASP A 520 -23.74 -57.10 -39.17
C ASP A 520 -22.62 -57.46 -40.17
N ASN A 521 -22.21 -56.50 -40.98
CA ASN A 521 -21.16 -56.61 -41.99
C ASN A 521 -19.74 -56.73 -41.43
N GLN A 522 -19.54 -56.57 -40.12
CA GLN A 522 -18.27 -56.75 -39.41
C GLN A 522 -18.28 -57.98 -38.48
N GLY A 523 -19.38 -58.75 -38.50
CA GLY A 523 -19.54 -60.04 -37.85
C GLY A 523 -20.12 -60.01 -36.44
N ALA A 524 -20.44 -58.84 -35.86
CA ALA A 524 -21.03 -58.79 -34.53
C ALA A 524 -22.51 -59.18 -34.58
N THR A 525 -23.01 -59.72 -33.47
CA THR A 525 -24.34 -60.34 -33.42
C THR A 525 -25.15 -59.84 -32.25
N SER A 526 -26.43 -59.55 -32.49
CA SER A 526 -27.41 -59.32 -31.45
C SER A 526 -28.55 -60.31 -31.56
N THR A 527 -29.21 -60.54 -30.43
CA THR A 527 -30.29 -61.50 -30.32
C THR A 527 -31.54 -60.78 -29.86
N SER A 528 -32.66 -61.00 -30.54
CA SER A 528 -33.95 -60.45 -30.13
C SER A 528 -34.33 -61.01 -28.78
N THR A 529 -35.27 -60.36 -28.09
CA THR A 529 -35.97 -61.02 -27.00
C THR A 529 -36.58 -62.33 -27.51
N VAL A 530 -36.64 -63.33 -26.62
CA VAL A 530 -37.27 -64.60 -26.93
C VAL A 530 -38.78 -64.39 -26.95
N VAL A 531 -39.39 -64.69 -28.08
CA VAL A 531 -40.84 -64.75 -28.28
C VAL A 531 -41.27 -66.17 -27.99
N THR A 532 -42.00 -66.38 -26.90
CA THR A 532 -42.65 -67.66 -26.62
C THR A 532 -44.00 -67.68 -27.33
N VAL A 533 -44.27 -68.69 -28.15
CA VAL A 533 -45.59 -68.92 -28.74
C VAL A 533 -46.14 -70.25 -28.27
N THR A 534 -47.43 -70.31 -27.99
CA THR A 534 -48.08 -71.57 -27.60
C THR A 534 -49.02 -72.00 -28.69
N VAL A 535 -48.69 -73.06 -29.40
CA VAL A 535 -49.64 -73.74 -30.27
C VAL A 535 -50.51 -74.59 -29.36
N LEU A 536 -51.63 -74.02 -28.93
CA LEU A 536 -52.60 -74.67 -28.05
C LEU A 536 -53.27 -75.82 -28.80
N SER A 537 -53.43 -76.93 -28.10
CA SER A 537 -54.56 -77.81 -28.36
C SER A 537 -55.82 -76.99 -28.03
N SER A 538 -56.65 -76.70 -29.02
CA SER A 538 -57.87 -75.86 -28.92
C SER A 538 -58.55 -75.82 -27.52
N SER A 539 -58.39 -74.72 -26.75
CA SER A 539 -59.45 -73.96 -26.00
C SER A 539 -58.97 -73.01 -24.84
N THR A 540 -59.44 -71.73 -24.88
CA THR A 540 -59.56 -70.61 -23.87
C THR A 540 -58.48 -69.48 -23.72
N PRO A 541 -58.87 -68.17 -23.64
CA PRO A 541 -57.97 -66.99 -23.71
C PRO A 541 -57.60 -66.28 -22.36
N PRO A 542 -56.51 -65.46 -22.33
CA PRO A 542 -55.97 -64.77 -21.14
C PRO A 542 -56.70 -63.50 -20.67
N VAL A 543 -56.57 -63.17 -19.37
CA VAL A 543 -57.13 -61.97 -18.69
C VAL A 543 -56.06 -60.89 -18.47
N TRP A 544 -56.38 -59.63 -18.80
CA TRP A 544 -55.47 -58.48 -18.77
C TRP A 544 -56.00 -57.34 -17.90
N TYR A 545 -55.08 -56.60 -17.25
CA TYR A 545 -55.38 -55.39 -16.48
C TYR A 545 -54.57 -54.20 -17.00
N THR A 546 -55.07 -52.99 -16.77
CA THR A 546 -54.52 -51.73 -17.24
C THR A 546 -53.85 -50.97 -16.10
N LEU A 547 -52.68 -50.38 -16.35
CA LEU A 547 -52.05 -49.38 -15.49
C LEU A 547 -52.23 -48.01 -16.11
N SER A 548 -52.67 -47.05 -15.30
CA SER A 548 -52.66 -45.61 -15.61
C SER A 548 -51.88 -44.88 -14.53
N ALA A 549 -50.71 -44.35 -14.88
CA ALA A 549 -49.88 -43.56 -13.98
C ALA A 549 -49.84 -42.10 -14.46
N THR A 550 -50.12 -41.17 -13.55
CA THR A 550 -50.16 -39.73 -13.83
C THR A 550 -49.21 -38.97 -12.91
N VAL A 551 -48.89 -37.72 -13.27
CA VAL A 551 -47.97 -36.84 -12.53
C VAL A 551 -48.77 -35.66 -11.99
N ASN A 552 -48.60 -35.35 -10.70
CA ASN A 552 -49.26 -34.21 -10.05
C ASN A 552 -48.24 -33.34 -9.28
N PRO A 553 -48.06 -32.06 -9.63
CA PRO A 553 -48.59 -31.39 -10.83
C PRO A 553 -47.95 -31.95 -12.11
N ALA A 554 -48.60 -31.77 -13.25
CA ALA A 554 -48.15 -32.37 -14.53
C ALA A 554 -46.75 -31.92 -14.98
N ASN A 555 -46.30 -30.74 -14.54
CA ASN A 555 -44.95 -30.22 -14.79
C ASN A 555 -43.91 -30.66 -13.73
N GLY A 556 -44.34 -31.34 -12.66
CA GLY A 556 -43.48 -31.68 -11.52
C GLY A 556 -42.46 -32.79 -11.78
N GLY A 557 -42.67 -33.61 -12.80
CA GLY A 557 -41.78 -34.72 -13.12
C GLY A 557 -42.32 -35.62 -14.22
N THR A 558 -41.77 -36.82 -14.29
CA THR A 558 -42.21 -37.90 -15.18
C THR A 558 -42.42 -39.19 -14.40
N VAL A 559 -43.22 -40.10 -14.95
CA VAL A 559 -43.42 -41.45 -14.42
C VAL A 559 -43.24 -42.47 -15.54
N SER A 560 -42.51 -43.56 -15.26
CA SER A 560 -42.27 -44.63 -16.22
C SER A 560 -42.42 -46.02 -15.58
N PRO A 561 -43.23 -46.93 -16.16
CA PRO A 561 -44.14 -46.70 -17.29
C PRO A 561 -45.33 -45.82 -16.90
N ALA A 562 -45.77 -44.91 -17.80
CA ALA A 562 -46.91 -44.03 -17.57
C ALA A 562 -48.27 -44.70 -17.84
N SER A 563 -48.33 -45.70 -18.72
CA SER A 563 -49.52 -46.53 -18.93
C SER A 563 -49.15 -47.86 -19.59
N GLY A 564 -50.02 -48.87 -19.49
CA GLY A 564 -49.82 -50.16 -20.16
C GLY A 564 -50.90 -51.18 -19.81
N THR A 565 -50.96 -52.27 -20.59
CA THR A 565 -51.78 -53.44 -20.26
C THR A 565 -50.88 -54.62 -19.92
N TYR A 566 -51.23 -55.32 -18.85
CA TYR A 566 -50.39 -56.34 -18.24
C TYR A 566 -51.24 -57.57 -17.91
N LEU A 567 -50.65 -58.75 -18.07
CA LEU A 567 -51.33 -59.99 -17.72
C LEU A 567 -51.58 -60.02 -16.21
N ALA A 568 -52.74 -60.54 -15.79
CA ALA A 568 -53.06 -60.74 -14.39
C ALA A 568 -51.91 -61.44 -13.63
N GLY A 569 -51.45 -60.83 -12.53
CA GLY A 569 -50.34 -61.30 -11.68
C GLY A 569 -48.95 -60.75 -12.04
N SER A 570 -48.81 -59.94 -13.09
CA SER A 570 -47.52 -59.31 -13.46
C SER A 570 -47.03 -58.33 -12.39
N GLN A 571 -45.73 -58.30 -12.12
CA GLN A 571 -45.09 -57.30 -11.25
C GLN A 571 -44.38 -56.24 -12.09
N ILE A 572 -44.78 -54.98 -11.95
CA ILE A 572 -44.29 -53.84 -12.74
C ILE A 572 -43.55 -52.87 -11.84
N GLN A 573 -42.30 -52.53 -12.21
CA GLN A 573 -41.55 -51.49 -11.54
C GLN A 573 -41.92 -50.13 -12.13
N VAL A 574 -42.33 -49.18 -11.28
CA VAL A 574 -42.70 -47.82 -11.68
C VAL A 574 -41.79 -46.83 -10.96
N THR A 575 -41.18 -45.92 -11.73
CA THR A 575 -40.27 -44.89 -11.22
C THR A 575 -40.79 -43.50 -11.53
N ALA A 576 -40.78 -42.63 -10.52
CA ALA A 576 -41.05 -41.20 -10.61
C ALA A 576 -39.73 -40.41 -10.63
N THR A 577 -39.55 -39.57 -11.64
CA THR A 577 -38.36 -38.72 -11.80
C THR A 577 -38.76 -37.25 -11.70
N PRO A 578 -38.32 -36.50 -10.67
CA PRO A 578 -38.63 -35.08 -10.56
C PRO A 578 -38.02 -34.25 -11.69
N ASN A 579 -38.73 -33.21 -12.12
CA ASN A 579 -38.17 -32.15 -12.97
C ASN A 579 -37.40 -31.14 -12.11
N ALA A 580 -36.65 -30.23 -12.75
CA ALA A 580 -35.93 -29.17 -12.05
C ALA A 580 -36.88 -28.34 -11.16
N ASN A 581 -36.43 -27.98 -9.96
CA ASN A 581 -37.21 -27.27 -8.93
C ASN A 581 -38.41 -28.06 -8.39
N TYR A 582 -38.40 -29.39 -8.50
CA TYR A 582 -39.39 -30.27 -7.87
C TYR A 582 -38.70 -31.39 -7.12
N THR A 583 -39.38 -31.90 -6.09
CA THR A 583 -38.98 -33.10 -5.34
C THR A 583 -40.13 -34.09 -5.33
N PHE A 584 -39.81 -35.39 -5.45
CA PHE A 584 -40.82 -36.43 -5.32
C PHE A 584 -41.32 -36.49 -3.88
N SER A 585 -42.64 -36.43 -3.70
CA SER A 585 -43.28 -36.44 -2.38
C SER A 585 -43.74 -37.84 -2.01
N ASN A 586 -44.65 -38.41 -2.81
CA ASN A 586 -45.22 -39.73 -2.56
C ASN A 586 -46.05 -40.24 -3.75
N TRP A 587 -46.33 -41.54 -3.74
CA TRP A 587 -47.36 -42.16 -4.56
C TRP A 587 -48.75 -42.00 -3.93
N SER A 588 -49.78 -41.86 -4.76
CA SER A 588 -51.19 -41.95 -4.37
C SER A 588 -52.03 -42.70 -5.42
N GLY A 589 -53.31 -42.95 -5.15
CA GLY A 589 -54.16 -43.83 -5.95
C GLY A 589 -54.05 -45.26 -5.45
N ASP A 590 -53.82 -46.22 -6.35
CA ASP A 590 -53.65 -47.64 -6.03
C ASP A 590 -52.22 -48.01 -5.58
N ALA A 591 -51.37 -47.00 -5.32
CA ALA A 591 -50.05 -47.14 -4.74
C ALA A 591 -49.82 -46.11 -3.61
N THR A 592 -48.90 -46.43 -2.71
CA THR A 592 -48.52 -45.57 -1.57
C THR A 592 -47.01 -45.62 -1.34
N GLY A 593 -46.49 -44.69 -0.53
CA GLY A 593 -45.09 -44.64 -0.13
C GLY A 593 -44.31 -43.47 -0.73
N ASN A 594 -43.14 -43.19 -0.17
CA ASN A 594 -42.27 -42.07 -0.50
C ASN A 594 -41.00 -42.49 -1.27
N ASN A 595 -40.87 -43.77 -1.61
CA ASN A 595 -39.80 -44.23 -2.49
C ASN A 595 -40.17 -43.87 -3.95
N PRO A 596 -39.34 -43.09 -4.68
CA PRO A 596 -39.61 -42.75 -6.07
C PRO A 596 -39.67 -43.97 -7.00
N THR A 597 -39.19 -45.14 -6.56
CA THR A 597 -39.35 -46.40 -7.28
C THR A 597 -40.18 -47.40 -6.46
N ILE A 598 -41.26 -47.92 -7.04
CA ILE A 598 -42.14 -48.93 -6.43
C ILE A 598 -42.34 -50.13 -7.35
N THR A 599 -42.74 -51.27 -6.78
CA THR A 599 -43.16 -52.46 -7.52
C THR A 599 -44.66 -52.70 -7.31
N LEU A 600 -45.42 -52.74 -8.40
CA LEU A 600 -46.87 -52.90 -8.43
C LEU A 600 -47.24 -54.29 -8.95
N THR A 601 -48.14 -55.01 -8.26
CA THR A 601 -48.70 -56.27 -8.77
C THR A 601 -50.03 -55.98 -9.48
N MET A 602 -50.17 -56.44 -10.73
CA MET A 602 -51.36 -56.21 -11.57
C MET A 602 -52.41 -57.30 -11.30
N ASP A 603 -53.17 -57.14 -10.22
CA ASP A 603 -54.31 -58.00 -9.82
C ASP A 603 -55.68 -57.39 -10.14
N ALA A 604 -55.70 -56.15 -10.61
CA ALA A 604 -56.84 -55.39 -11.11
C ALA A 604 -56.32 -54.26 -12.01
N ASP A 605 -57.21 -53.52 -12.67
CA ASP A 605 -56.85 -52.21 -13.23
C ASP A 605 -56.33 -51.30 -12.10
N LYS A 606 -55.21 -50.61 -12.35
CA LYS A 606 -54.52 -49.76 -11.37
C LYS A 606 -54.39 -48.32 -11.89
N SER A 607 -54.76 -47.36 -11.07
CA SER A 607 -54.52 -45.94 -11.30
C SER A 607 -53.65 -45.34 -10.19
N ILE A 608 -52.46 -44.85 -10.54
CA ILE A 608 -51.50 -44.29 -9.60
C ILE A 608 -51.11 -42.86 -9.99
N VAL A 609 -50.68 -42.08 -9.00
CA VAL A 609 -50.24 -40.69 -9.19
C VAL A 609 -48.89 -40.49 -8.50
N ALA A 610 -47.90 -40.01 -9.25
CA ALA A 610 -46.63 -39.53 -8.70
C ALA A 610 -46.82 -38.06 -8.28
N ASN A 611 -46.79 -37.79 -6.97
CA ASN A 611 -46.93 -36.44 -6.45
C ASN A 611 -45.56 -35.79 -6.26
N PHE A 612 -45.42 -34.55 -6.71
CA PHE A 612 -44.22 -33.73 -6.58
C PHE A 612 -44.53 -32.43 -5.87
N THR A 613 -43.57 -31.95 -5.07
CA THR A 613 -43.64 -30.64 -4.42
C THR A 613 -42.64 -29.71 -5.07
N TYR A 614 -43.10 -28.51 -5.47
CA TYR A 614 -42.25 -27.46 -6.00
C TYR A 614 -41.30 -26.97 -4.90
N VAL A 615 -40.02 -26.93 -5.22
CA VAL A 615 -38.96 -26.35 -4.39
C VAL A 615 -38.42 -25.16 -5.16
N PRO A 616 -38.73 -23.91 -4.74
CA PRO A 616 -38.20 -22.74 -5.40
C PRO A 616 -36.66 -22.75 -5.34
N PRO A 617 -35.99 -22.24 -6.39
CA PRO A 617 -34.55 -22.03 -6.33
C PRO A 617 -34.21 -21.09 -5.16
N ALA A 618 -33.05 -21.30 -4.55
CA ALA A 618 -32.56 -20.43 -3.49
C ALA A 618 -32.28 -19.04 -4.05
N ASN A 619 -32.74 -17.99 -3.35
CA ASN A 619 -32.47 -16.61 -3.71
C ASN A 619 -30.96 -16.31 -3.57
N SER A 620 -30.37 -15.73 -4.60
CA SER A 620 -28.97 -15.32 -4.60
C SER A 620 -28.85 -13.85 -4.19
N SER A 621 -27.80 -13.49 -3.44
CA SER A 621 -27.62 -12.10 -3.03
C SER A 621 -27.15 -11.21 -4.19
N PRO A 622 -27.57 -9.94 -4.26
CA PRO A 622 -27.14 -9.01 -5.31
C PRO A 622 -25.64 -8.69 -5.19
N THR A 623 -25.06 -8.19 -6.28
CA THR A 623 -23.70 -7.64 -6.31
C THR A 623 -23.75 -6.12 -6.29
N VAL A 624 -22.86 -5.45 -5.55
CA VAL A 624 -22.82 -3.99 -5.44
C VAL A 624 -21.40 -3.46 -5.31
N SER A 625 -21.12 -2.32 -5.94
CA SER A 625 -19.84 -1.61 -5.85
C SER A 625 -20.04 -0.11 -5.84
N ILE A 626 -19.27 0.60 -5.02
CA ILE A 626 -19.21 2.07 -5.05
C ILE A 626 -18.34 2.48 -6.24
N THR A 627 -18.88 3.34 -7.10
CA THR A 627 -18.20 3.86 -8.31
C THR A 627 -17.63 5.25 -8.10
N SER A 628 -18.20 6.03 -7.19
CA SER A 628 -17.67 7.31 -6.73
C SER A 628 -18.08 7.50 -5.26
N PRO A 629 -17.25 8.10 -4.40
CA PRO A 629 -15.88 8.54 -4.68
C PRO A 629 -14.90 7.37 -4.91
N SER A 630 -13.76 7.64 -5.53
CA SER A 630 -12.67 6.65 -5.62
C SER A 630 -12.05 6.43 -4.24
N ASP A 631 -11.55 5.21 -3.97
CA ASP A 631 -10.80 4.93 -2.76
C ASP A 631 -9.60 5.89 -2.62
N GLY A 632 -9.47 6.49 -1.43
CA GLY A 632 -8.49 7.52 -1.11
C GLY A 632 -8.88 8.96 -1.51
N ALA A 633 -10.11 9.23 -1.97
CA ALA A 633 -10.53 10.58 -2.32
C ALA A 633 -10.41 11.57 -1.16
N THR A 634 -10.03 12.81 -1.47
CA THR A 634 -9.77 13.87 -0.48
C THR A 634 -10.69 15.07 -0.69
N TYR A 635 -11.24 15.61 0.40
CA TYR A 635 -12.09 16.80 0.42
C TYR A 635 -11.63 17.81 1.47
N THR A 636 -12.21 19.02 1.47
CA THR A 636 -11.98 20.05 2.50
C THR A 636 -13.29 20.33 3.21
N ALA A 637 -13.28 20.37 4.55
CA ALA A 637 -14.48 20.60 5.34
C ALA A 637 -14.97 22.07 5.26
N PRO A 638 -16.30 22.31 5.33
CA PRO A 638 -17.36 21.31 5.21
C PRO A 638 -17.44 20.79 3.77
N ALA A 639 -17.45 19.47 3.61
CA ALA A 639 -17.52 18.84 2.30
C ALA A 639 -18.93 18.36 1.99
N SER A 640 -19.27 18.35 0.70
CA SER A 640 -20.42 17.63 0.16
C SER A 640 -19.89 16.51 -0.73
N ILE A 641 -20.15 15.26 -0.35
CA ILE A 641 -19.61 14.05 -0.98
C ILE A 641 -20.76 13.29 -1.63
N THR A 642 -20.80 13.27 -2.96
CA THR A 642 -21.70 12.40 -3.71
C THR A 642 -21.13 10.98 -3.80
N ILE A 643 -21.92 10.02 -3.33
CA ILE A 643 -21.64 8.58 -3.38
C ILE A 643 -22.53 7.97 -4.45
N THR A 644 -21.94 7.33 -5.45
CA THR A 644 -22.65 6.58 -6.49
C THR A 644 -22.28 5.11 -6.42
N ALA A 645 -23.24 4.23 -6.70
CA ALA A 645 -23.00 2.78 -6.75
C ALA A 645 -23.67 2.13 -7.96
N THR A 646 -23.09 1.01 -8.39
CA THR A 646 -23.71 0.08 -9.33
C THR A 646 -24.10 -1.18 -8.57
N ALA A 647 -25.33 -1.66 -8.78
CA ALA A 647 -25.79 -2.91 -8.22
C ALA A 647 -26.55 -3.72 -9.27
N THR A 648 -26.32 -5.04 -9.28
CA THR A 648 -26.97 -5.99 -10.19
C THR A 648 -27.31 -7.28 -9.46
N ASP A 649 -28.44 -7.85 -9.81
CA ASP A 649 -28.94 -9.11 -9.27
C ASP A 649 -29.08 -10.16 -10.39
N SER A 650 -28.78 -11.42 -10.09
CA SER A 650 -28.74 -12.51 -11.09
C SER A 650 -30.07 -13.19 -11.33
N ASP A 651 -30.98 -13.12 -10.36
CA ASP A 651 -32.22 -13.89 -10.28
C ASP A 651 -33.44 -13.01 -9.96
N GLY A 652 -33.24 -11.71 -9.75
CA GLY A 652 -34.29 -10.74 -9.52
C GLY A 652 -33.88 -9.30 -9.84
N GLY A 653 -34.49 -8.37 -9.11
CA GLY A 653 -34.20 -6.94 -9.20
C GLY A 653 -33.61 -6.41 -7.90
N VAL A 654 -32.82 -5.34 -7.97
CA VAL A 654 -32.35 -4.64 -6.77
C VAL A 654 -33.46 -3.71 -6.27
N ALA A 655 -33.95 -3.94 -5.06
CA ALA A 655 -35.01 -3.15 -4.45
C ALA A 655 -34.48 -1.82 -3.88
N VAL A 656 -33.29 -1.83 -3.25
CA VAL A 656 -32.70 -0.63 -2.65
C VAL A 656 -31.19 -0.77 -2.42
N VAL A 657 -30.46 0.32 -2.58
CA VAL A 657 -29.05 0.46 -2.18
C VAL A 657 -28.95 1.42 -0.99
N ARG A 658 -28.31 0.99 0.09
CA ARG A 658 -28.06 1.78 1.31
C ARG A 658 -26.58 2.10 1.46
N PHE A 659 -26.25 3.35 1.73
CA PHE A 659 -24.88 3.84 1.88
C PHE A 659 -24.54 4.06 3.35
N TYR A 660 -23.36 3.61 3.78
CA TYR A 660 -22.92 3.66 5.17
C TYR A 660 -21.56 4.34 5.32
N SER A 661 -21.31 4.92 6.50
CA SER A 661 -19.98 5.28 7.00
C SER A 661 -19.68 4.49 8.27
N GLY A 662 -18.78 3.51 8.17
CA GLY A 662 -18.61 2.50 9.22
C GLY A 662 -19.91 1.74 9.47
N ALA A 663 -20.45 1.80 10.68
CA ALA A 663 -21.75 1.20 11.03
C ALA A 663 -22.95 2.17 10.86
N THR A 664 -22.71 3.44 10.55
CA THR A 664 -23.76 4.46 10.50
C THR A 664 -24.37 4.53 9.09
N LEU A 665 -25.69 4.37 8.99
CA LEU A 665 -26.43 4.58 7.75
C LEU A 665 -26.44 6.06 7.39
N LEU A 666 -25.97 6.39 6.18
CA LEU A 666 -26.02 7.75 5.64
C LEU A 666 -27.33 7.99 4.90
N GLY A 667 -27.70 7.08 4.00
CA GLY A 667 -28.92 7.19 3.20
C GLY A 667 -29.17 5.98 2.33
N ALA A 668 -30.25 6.03 1.55
CA ALA A 668 -30.69 4.95 0.68
C ALA A 668 -31.25 5.49 -0.62
N ASP A 669 -31.09 4.73 -1.70
CA ASP A 669 -31.68 5.01 -3.00
C ASP A 669 -32.24 3.72 -3.60
N SER A 670 -33.48 3.77 -4.07
CA SER A 670 -34.19 2.64 -4.68
C SER A 670 -34.29 2.76 -6.20
N THR A 671 -33.66 3.77 -6.82
CA THR A 671 -33.74 4.00 -8.26
C THR A 671 -32.34 4.05 -8.87
N SER A 672 -32.07 3.20 -9.86
CA SER A 672 -30.81 3.29 -10.62
C SER A 672 -30.82 4.52 -11.54
N PRO A 673 -29.73 5.30 -11.64
CA PRO A 673 -28.43 5.11 -10.98
C PRO A 673 -28.48 5.46 -9.49
N TYR A 674 -27.95 4.56 -8.64
CA TYR A 674 -28.02 4.71 -7.18
C TYR A 674 -27.05 5.78 -6.69
N GLU A 675 -27.59 6.83 -6.07
CA GLU A 675 -26.82 8.00 -5.65
C GLU A 675 -27.26 8.52 -4.27
N TYR A 676 -26.28 8.99 -3.48
CA TYR A 676 -26.54 9.70 -2.23
C TYR A 676 -25.51 10.81 -2.01
N THR A 677 -25.98 12.03 -1.75
CA THR A 677 -25.11 13.17 -1.40
C THR A 677 -25.03 13.36 0.11
N TRP A 678 -23.85 13.12 0.67
CA TRP A 678 -23.54 13.35 2.07
C TRP A 678 -23.02 14.77 2.29
N ASN A 679 -23.83 15.63 2.93
CA ASN A 679 -23.52 17.05 3.13
C ASN A 679 -22.87 17.34 4.49
N ASP A 680 -22.24 18.51 4.58
CA ASP A 680 -21.64 19.08 5.80
C ASP A 680 -20.65 18.15 6.50
N VAL A 681 -19.91 17.38 5.70
CA VAL A 681 -18.95 16.42 6.21
C VAL A 681 -17.77 17.17 6.84
N VAL A 682 -17.61 16.96 8.15
CA VAL A 682 -16.54 17.57 8.94
C VAL A 682 -15.19 16.89 8.68
N ALA A 683 -14.10 17.55 9.09
CA ALA A 683 -12.77 16.99 8.94
C ALA A 683 -12.63 15.65 9.66
N GLY A 684 -12.12 14.64 8.96
CA GLY A 684 -12.08 13.26 9.44
C GLY A 684 -11.68 12.27 8.35
N VAL A 685 -11.56 11.00 8.72
CA VAL A 685 -11.38 9.87 7.79
C VAL A 685 -12.60 8.98 7.92
N TYR A 686 -13.21 8.64 6.79
CA TYR A 686 -14.47 7.90 6.73
C TYR A 686 -14.31 6.67 5.83
N PHE A 687 -14.96 5.57 6.22
CA PHE A 687 -14.96 4.32 5.47
C PHE A 687 -16.36 4.05 4.96
N LEU A 688 -16.54 4.09 3.64
CA LEU A 688 -17.84 3.97 3.00
C LEU A 688 -18.08 2.55 2.50
N THR A 689 -19.30 2.07 2.68
CA THR A 689 -19.81 0.81 2.11
C THR A 689 -21.21 1.02 1.54
N ALA A 690 -21.58 0.22 0.56
CA ALA A 690 -22.91 0.17 -0.02
C ALA A 690 -23.50 -1.23 0.14
N HIS A 691 -24.73 -1.33 0.61
CA HIS A 691 -25.48 -2.58 0.75
C HIS A 691 -26.64 -2.57 -0.24
N ALA A 692 -26.70 -3.53 -1.15
CA ALA A 692 -27.83 -3.72 -2.06
C ALA A 692 -28.74 -4.82 -1.50
N GLU A 693 -30.05 -4.57 -1.43
CA GLU A 693 -31.08 -5.54 -1.07
C GLU A 693 -31.92 -5.83 -2.31
N ASP A 694 -32.18 -7.10 -2.60
CA ASP A 694 -33.00 -7.53 -3.74
C ASP A 694 -34.52 -7.52 -3.42
N ASP A 695 -35.33 -7.92 -4.40
CA ASP A 695 -36.79 -8.00 -4.29
C ASP A 695 -37.31 -9.15 -3.41
N HIS A 696 -36.41 -10.00 -2.91
CA HIS A 696 -36.68 -11.15 -2.04
C HIS A 696 -35.97 -11.07 -0.68
N GLY A 697 -35.32 -9.94 -0.38
CA GLY A 697 -34.68 -9.60 0.90
C GLY A 697 -33.26 -10.11 1.11
N ALA A 698 -32.55 -10.68 0.12
CA ALA A 698 -31.13 -10.98 0.29
C ALA A 698 -30.25 -9.74 0.05
N VAL A 699 -29.07 -9.72 0.68
CA VAL A 699 -28.24 -8.51 0.78
C VAL A 699 -26.81 -8.76 0.31
N GLY A 700 -26.37 -7.97 -0.67
CA GLY A 700 -24.98 -7.85 -1.11
C GLY A 700 -24.28 -6.66 -0.47
N THR A 701 -22.98 -6.77 -0.20
CA THR A 701 -22.16 -5.68 0.39
C THR A 701 -20.96 -5.37 -0.50
N SER A 702 -20.68 -4.08 -0.71
CA SER A 702 -19.53 -3.63 -1.50
C SER A 702 -18.21 -3.80 -0.76
N GLY A 703 -17.10 -3.69 -1.48
CA GLY A 703 -15.80 -3.38 -0.85
C GLY A 703 -15.86 -2.07 -0.07
N VAL A 704 -14.99 -1.94 0.94
CA VAL A 704 -14.82 -0.72 1.72
C VAL A 704 -13.93 0.25 0.94
N ILE A 705 -14.35 1.51 0.82
CA ILE A 705 -13.49 2.60 0.32
C ILE A 705 -13.24 3.62 1.44
N GLY A 706 -12.05 4.20 1.47
CA GLY A 706 -11.69 5.27 2.40
C GLY A 706 -11.77 6.64 1.74
N VAL A 707 -12.36 7.63 2.42
CA VAL A 707 -12.26 9.05 2.04
C VAL A 707 -11.75 9.88 3.21
N SER A 708 -11.04 10.96 2.91
CA SER A 708 -10.55 11.89 3.93
C SER A 708 -11.03 13.31 3.67
N VAL A 709 -11.46 13.97 4.74
CA VAL A 709 -11.86 15.37 4.74
C VAL A 709 -10.87 16.12 5.61
N SER A 710 -10.16 17.07 5.03
CA SER A 710 -9.16 17.87 5.73
C SER A 710 -9.77 19.15 6.32
N SER A 711 -9.24 19.61 7.45
CA SER A 711 -9.63 20.91 8.00
C SER A 711 -9.16 22.04 7.07
N PRO A 712 -9.99 23.07 6.84
CA PRO A 712 -9.55 24.26 6.11
C PRO A 712 -8.36 24.93 6.80
N VAL A 713 -7.35 25.31 6.03
CA VAL A 713 -6.14 25.99 6.53
C VAL A 713 -6.39 27.49 6.55
N TYR A 714 -6.18 28.11 7.70
CA TYR A 714 -6.26 29.57 7.88
C TYR A 714 -4.86 30.16 8.13
N TYR A 715 -4.63 31.37 7.61
CA TYR A 715 -3.45 32.17 7.89
C TYR A 715 -3.82 33.48 8.55
N THR A 716 -2.97 33.95 9.46
CA THR A 716 -3.17 35.21 10.16
C THR A 716 -2.61 36.40 9.38
N LEU A 717 -3.37 37.48 9.30
CA LEU A 717 -2.93 38.76 8.75
C LEU A 717 -2.87 39.81 9.86
N THR A 718 -1.67 40.35 10.09
CA THR A 718 -1.44 41.49 10.99
C THR A 718 -1.15 42.73 10.17
N VAL A 719 -1.82 43.85 10.48
CA VAL A 719 -1.63 45.14 9.81
C VAL A 719 -1.20 46.21 10.81
N ASN A 720 -0.13 46.95 10.49
CA ASN A 720 0.45 47.97 11.36
C ASN A 720 0.59 49.32 10.65
N ALA A 721 0.31 50.43 11.34
CA ALA A 721 0.63 51.78 10.85
C ALA A 721 1.94 52.28 11.46
N ASN A 722 2.84 52.83 10.65
CA ASN A 722 4.12 53.38 11.09
C ASN A 722 4.37 54.80 10.52
N PRO A 723 4.45 55.86 11.36
CA PRO A 723 4.14 55.84 12.79
C PRO A 723 2.65 55.56 13.03
N SER A 724 2.30 55.08 14.22
CA SER A 724 0.93 54.64 14.56
C SER A 724 -0.11 55.76 14.48
N ASN A 725 0.30 57.02 14.62
CA ASN A 725 -0.54 58.20 14.42
C ASN A 725 -0.62 58.68 12.96
N GLY A 726 0.16 58.09 12.05
CA GLY A 726 0.31 58.56 10.66
C GLY A 726 -0.86 58.22 9.73
N GLY A 727 -1.68 57.24 10.06
CA GLY A 727 -2.85 56.86 9.25
C GLY A 727 -3.51 55.56 9.72
N THR A 728 -4.55 55.14 9.00
CA THR A 728 -5.29 53.90 9.26
C THR A 728 -5.19 52.92 8.09
N ILE A 729 -5.42 51.63 8.35
CA ILE A 729 -5.46 50.57 7.33
C ILE A 729 -6.85 49.95 7.34
N ALA A 730 -7.54 50.01 6.20
CA ALA A 730 -8.76 49.26 5.95
C ALA A 730 -8.43 47.96 5.20
N GLN A 731 -9.12 46.88 5.56
CA GLN A 731 -8.95 45.56 4.95
C GLN A 731 -10.29 45.04 4.41
N SER A 732 -10.25 44.37 3.25
CA SER A 732 -11.40 43.70 2.66
C SER A 732 -10.98 42.36 2.03
N PRO A 733 -11.47 41.21 2.50
CA PRO A 733 -12.38 41.02 3.66
C PRO A 733 -11.75 41.42 5.00
N THR A 734 -12.58 41.78 5.99
CA THR A 734 -12.14 42.15 7.35
C THR A 734 -11.87 40.91 8.21
N GLY A 735 -10.92 41.00 9.14
CA GLY A 735 -10.59 39.93 10.08
C GLY A 735 -9.09 39.84 10.35
N THR A 736 -8.67 38.96 11.25
CA THR A 736 -7.25 38.66 11.51
C THR A 736 -6.85 37.28 10.99
N SER A 737 -7.81 36.49 10.54
CA SER A 737 -7.65 35.12 10.07
C SER A 737 -8.41 34.93 8.76
N HIS A 738 -7.73 34.42 7.74
CA HIS A 738 -8.27 34.25 6.40
C HIS A 738 -7.92 32.86 5.86
N LEU A 739 -8.80 32.29 5.03
CA LEU A 739 -8.54 31.00 4.39
C LEU A 739 -7.31 31.10 3.48
N ALA A 740 -6.52 30.03 3.40
CA ALA A 740 -5.39 29.95 2.47
C ALA A 740 -5.82 30.30 1.03
N GLY A 741 -5.03 31.14 0.36
CA GLY A 741 -5.31 31.66 -1.00
C GLY A 741 -6.25 32.88 -1.05
N THR A 742 -6.87 33.28 0.07
CA THR A 742 -7.72 34.48 0.12
C THR A 742 -6.91 35.70 -0.31
N GLN A 743 -7.48 36.50 -1.21
CA GLN A 743 -6.95 37.80 -1.59
C GLN A 743 -7.54 38.87 -0.67
N VAL A 744 -6.70 39.53 0.12
CA VAL A 744 -7.10 40.62 1.01
C VAL A 744 -6.62 41.94 0.41
N SER A 745 -7.54 42.87 0.16
CA SER A 745 -7.24 44.23 -0.27
C SER A 745 -6.97 45.11 0.95
N LEU A 746 -5.82 45.78 0.97
CA LEU A 746 -5.35 46.68 2.01
C LEU A 746 -5.31 48.11 1.48
N THR A 747 -6.04 49.01 2.13
CA THR A 747 -6.10 50.44 1.81
C THR A 747 -5.53 51.25 2.96
N ALA A 748 -4.45 51.99 2.72
CA ALA A 748 -3.90 52.95 3.67
C ALA A 748 -4.58 54.31 3.50
N THR A 749 -5.05 54.90 4.58
CA THR A 749 -5.61 56.27 4.60
C THR A 749 -4.75 57.13 5.53
N PRO A 750 -3.96 58.08 5.01
CA PRO A 750 -3.16 58.97 5.83
C PRO A 750 -4.03 59.87 6.72
N ASN A 751 -3.57 60.11 7.95
CA ASN A 751 -4.15 61.13 8.83
C ASN A 751 -3.68 62.54 8.42
N ALA A 752 -4.37 63.58 8.89
CA ALA A 752 -4.01 64.97 8.60
C ALA A 752 -2.53 65.25 8.96
N GLY A 753 -1.80 65.86 8.02
CA GLY A 753 -0.36 66.15 8.18
C GLY A 753 0.57 64.99 7.84
N TYR A 754 0.07 63.86 7.32
CA TYR A 754 0.86 62.72 6.83
C TYR A 754 0.48 62.33 5.40
N GLU A 755 1.42 61.74 4.68
CA GLU A 755 1.21 61.13 3.37
C GLU A 755 1.65 59.66 3.39
N PHE A 756 0.98 58.83 2.59
CA PHE A 756 1.32 57.42 2.46
C PHE A 756 2.68 57.28 1.74
N ALA A 757 3.64 56.66 2.41
CA ALA A 757 4.99 56.49 1.90
C ALA A 757 5.21 55.13 1.22
N GLY A 758 4.42 54.11 1.56
CA GLY A 758 4.49 52.78 0.97
C GLY A 758 4.22 51.66 1.98
N TRP A 759 3.95 50.47 1.47
CA TRP A 759 3.84 49.24 2.24
C TRP A 759 5.22 48.61 2.46
N SER A 760 5.40 47.96 3.61
CA SER A 760 6.55 47.11 3.93
C SER A 760 6.12 45.88 4.74
N GLY A 761 7.05 44.98 5.08
CA GLY A 761 6.78 43.76 5.85
C GLY A 761 6.89 42.50 4.99
N ASN A 762 5.94 41.56 5.12
CA ASN A 762 5.90 40.31 4.36
C ASN A 762 5.41 40.49 2.90
N ILE A 763 6.01 41.45 2.19
CA ILE A 763 5.90 41.68 0.75
C ILE A 763 7.30 41.79 0.15
N THR A 764 7.43 41.50 -1.15
CA THR A 764 8.71 41.58 -1.85
C THR A 764 9.09 43.05 -2.08
N GLY A 765 10.02 43.59 -1.27
CA GLY A 765 10.46 44.98 -1.35
C GLY A 765 9.48 45.98 -0.73
N SER A 766 9.49 47.22 -1.21
CA SER A 766 8.52 48.28 -0.84
C SER A 766 7.54 48.52 -1.99
N SER A 767 6.24 48.63 -1.69
CA SER A 767 5.20 48.94 -2.69
C SER A 767 4.55 50.28 -2.39
N THR A 768 4.43 51.17 -3.38
CA THR A 768 3.69 52.44 -3.24
C THR A 768 2.23 52.33 -3.72
N THR A 769 1.82 51.16 -4.21
CA THR A 769 0.47 50.90 -4.70
C THR A 769 -0.53 50.89 -3.55
N ASN A 770 -1.57 51.72 -3.63
CA ASN A 770 -2.61 51.83 -2.61
C ASN A 770 -3.99 52.02 -3.29
N PRO A 771 -4.94 51.08 -3.14
CA PRO A 771 -4.87 49.86 -2.33
C PRO A 771 -3.94 48.78 -2.89
N MET A 772 -3.42 47.91 -2.02
CA MET A 772 -2.59 46.75 -2.36
C MET A 772 -3.33 45.44 -2.07
N VAL A 773 -3.23 44.44 -2.95
CA VAL A 773 -3.80 43.11 -2.72
C VAL A 773 -2.70 42.15 -2.21
N VAL A 774 -2.98 41.43 -1.13
CA VAL A 774 -2.12 40.39 -0.58
C VAL A 774 -2.81 39.02 -0.67
N VAL A 775 -2.10 38.01 -1.17
CA VAL A 775 -2.59 36.61 -1.18
C VAL A 775 -2.16 35.94 0.11
N MET A 776 -3.09 35.35 0.85
CA MET A 776 -2.80 34.64 2.09
C MET A 776 -2.23 33.24 1.81
N ASP A 777 -0.94 33.15 1.52
CA ASP A 777 -0.18 31.91 1.31
C ASP A 777 0.66 31.47 2.53
N GLY A 778 0.60 32.26 3.61
CA GLY A 778 1.27 32.07 4.88
C GLY A 778 0.83 33.14 5.87
N ASN A 779 1.28 33.05 7.13
CA ASN A 779 1.08 34.13 8.10
C ASN A 779 1.84 35.38 7.64
N LYS A 780 1.17 36.55 7.65
CA LYS A 780 1.73 37.80 7.14
C LYS A 780 1.54 38.95 8.12
N SER A 781 2.57 39.79 8.22
CA SER A 781 2.57 41.08 8.88
C SER A 781 2.93 42.17 7.88
N ILE A 782 1.98 43.06 7.61
CA ILE A 782 2.09 44.14 6.63
C ILE A 782 2.03 45.50 7.33
N THR A 783 2.92 46.41 6.97
CA THR A 783 3.00 47.75 7.58
C THR A 783 2.73 48.84 6.55
N ALA A 784 1.76 49.71 6.80
CA ALA A 784 1.61 50.97 6.07
C ALA A 784 2.56 52.00 6.66
N ASN A 785 3.50 52.48 5.85
CA ASN A 785 4.42 53.54 6.27
C ASN A 785 3.85 54.89 5.83
N PHE A 786 3.83 55.83 6.76
CA PHE A 786 3.42 57.21 6.56
C PHE A 786 4.59 58.12 6.90
N ARG A 787 4.71 59.23 6.17
CA ARG A 787 5.67 60.29 6.50
C ARG A 787 4.91 61.60 6.68
N ALA A 788 5.39 62.46 7.57
CA ALA A 788 4.78 63.77 7.75
C ALA A 788 4.84 64.51 6.41
N VAL A 789 3.70 65.06 5.98
CA VAL A 789 3.68 66.06 4.91
C VAL A 789 4.52 67.21 5.45
N GLN A 790 5.71 67.40 4.88
CA GLN A 790 6.42 68.64 5.12
C GLN A 790 5.45 69.74 4.67
N SER A 791 5.10 70.65 5.60
CA SER A 791 4.42 71.89 5.23
C SER A 791 5.12 72.42 3.99
N PRO A 792 4.41 72.92 2.96
CA PRO A 792 5.08 73.58 1.85
C PRO A 792 6.07 74.55 2.48
N GLN A 793 7.36 74.30 2.26
CA GLN A 793 8.38 75.24 2.68
C GLN A 793 7.90 76.59 2.15
N PRO A 794 7.81 77.63 3.00
CA PRO A 794 7.49 78.95 2.47
C PRO A 794 8.50 79.19 1.35
N ILE A 795 8.02 79.65 0.20
CA ILE A 795 8.87 80.08 -0.90
C ILE A 795 9.93 80.98 -0.25
N GLN A 796 11.16 80.48 -0.17
CA GLN A 796 12.26 81.23 0.42
C GLN A 796 12.37 82.52 -0.41
N PRO A 797 12.28 83.72 0.20
CA PRO A 797 12.35 84.95 -0.57
C PRO A 797 13.70 84.99 -1.29
N VAL A 798 13.66 85.35 -2.57
CA VAL A 798 14.82 85.73 -3.38
C VAL A 798 15.78 86.56 -2.52
N LEU A 799 17.06 86.18 -2.40
CA LEU A 799 18.04 86.93 -1.59
C LEU A 799 17.93 88.43 -1.90
N GLN A 800 17.86 89.28 -0.88
CA GLN A 800 17.86 90.72 -1.10
C GLN A 800 19.26 91.20 -1.51
N PRO A 801 19.38 92.32 -2.25
CA PRO A 801 20.66 92.98 -2.51
C PRO A 801 21.58 93.06 -1.28
N GLY A 802 22.77 92.47 -1.36
CA GLY A 802 23.75 92.48 -0.26
C GLY A 802 23.58 91.39 0.81
N GLU A 803 22.59 90.50 0.67
CA GLU A 803 22.41 89.34 1.53
C GLU A 803 23.30 88.17 1.10
N VAL A 804 23.78 87.39 2.07
CA VAL A 804 24.60 86.18 1.88
C VAL A 804 24.07 85.07 2.75
N ARG A 805 23.97 83.87 2.18
CA ARG A 805 23.51 82.63 2.82
C ARG A 805 24.47 81.49 2.54
N VAL A 806 24.59 80.58 3.50
CA VAL A 806 25.38 79.35 3.34
C VAL A 806 24.41 78.18 3.21
N ILE A 807 24.27 77.66 2.00
CA ILE A 807 23.39 76.55 1.63
C ILE A 807 24.10 75.23 1.93
N GLY A 808 23.35 74.25 2.41
CA GLY A 808 23.90 73.01 2.98
C GLY A 808 24.28 73.14 4.46
N SER A 809 23.81 74.20 5.13
CA SER A 809 23.98 74.47 6.55
C SER A 809 22.65 74.92 7.17
N ALA A 810 22.43 74.69 8.46
CA ALA A 810 21.29 75.25 9.19
C ALA A 810 21.72 76.58 9.83
N GLU A 811 21.27 77.71 9.28
CA GLU A 811 21.50 79.06 9.84
C GLU A 811 22.97 79.40 10.21
N GLY A 812 23.93 78.99 9.36
CA GLY A 812 25.36 79.26 9.58
C GLY A 812 26.08 78.23 10.46
N TYR A 813 25.40 77.14 10.84
CA TYR A 813 26.01 75.95 11.44
C TYR A 813 26.23 74.87 10.37
N ILE A 814 27.49 74.55 10.11
CA ILE A 814 27.90 73.54 9.13
C ILE A 814 28.32 72.27 9.88
N ASN A 815 27.52 71.22 9.75
CA ASN A 815 27.86 69.89 10.25
C ASN A 815 28.64 69.11 9.18
N VAL A 816 29.94 68.93 9.41
CA VAL A 816 30.85 68.30 8.42
C VAL A 816 30.50 66.82 8.20
N ALA A 817 29.96 66.12 9.20
CA ALA A 817 29.57 64.71 9.08
C ALA A 817 28.34 64.52 8.19
N GLU A 818 27.43 65.50 8.16
CA GLU A 818 26.24 65.49 7.30
C GLU A 818 26.55 65.99 5.89
N ASN A 819 27.29 67.10 5.77
CA ASN A 819 27.69 67.64 4.47
C ASN A 819 28.98 68.48 4.55
N PRO A 820 30.13 67.97 4.07
CA PRO A 820 31.39 68.72 4.05
C PRO A 820 31.49 69.75 2.92
N ASN A 821 30.56 69.77 1.96
CA ASN A 821 30.56 70.69 0.81
C ASN A 821 29.37 71.66 0.92
N VAL A 822 29.65 72.92 1.24
CA VAL A 822 28.61 73.96 1.35
C VAL A 822 28.73 74.98 0.22
N THR A 823 27.63 75.67 -0.07
CA THR A 823 27.59 76.72 -1.09
C THR A 823 27.32 78.06 -0.44
N ILE A 824 28.20 79.03 -0.68
CA ILE A 824 28.00 80.42 -0.27
C ILE A 824 27.26 81.12 -1.39
N GLN A 825 25.97 81.33 -1.18
CA GLN A 825 25.09 82.03 -2.10
C GLN A 825 24.96 83.50 -1.71
N PHE A 826 25.14 84.41 -2.66
CA PHE A 826 25.04 85.84 -2.42
C PHE A 826 24.41 86.57 -3.61
N ARG A 827 23.82 87.75 -3.35
CA ARG A 827 23.28 88.60 -4.43
C ARG A 827 24.08 89.88 -4.59
N ARG A 828 24.75 90.03 -5.75
CA ARG A 828 25.46 91.25 -6.15
C ARG A 828 24.54 92.18 -6.96
N THR A 829 24.63 93.49 -6.75
CA THR A 829 23.79 94.48 -7.48
C THR A 829 24.47 95.07 -8.72
N LEU A 830 25.77 94.86 -8.88
CA LEU A 830 26.56 95.33 -10.02
C LEU A 830 27.42 94.18 -10.55
N ALA A 831 27.77 94.25 -11.84
CA ALA A 831 28.67 93.29 -12.47
C ALA A 831 30.13 93.50 -12.02
N GLY A 832 30.90 92.41 -11.98
CA GLY A 832 32.33 92.38 -11.67
C GLY A 832 32.69 91.37 -10.57
N VAL A 833 33.99 91.26 -10.26
CA VAL A 833 34.52 90.21 -9.38
C VAL A 833 34.15 90.41 -7.91
N VAL A 834 33.57 89.37 -7.30
CA VAL A 834 33.33 89.26 -5.85
C VAL A 834 34.37 88.32 -5.25
N THR A 835 35.01 88.77 -4.17
CA THR A 835 35.99 88.02 -3.37
C THR A 835 35.38 87.60 -2.04
N VAL A 836 35.43 86.31 -1.74
CA VAL A 836 35.06 85.73 -0.43
C VAL A 836 36.31 85.27 0.28
N ARG A 837 36.56 85.84 1.46
CA ARG A 837 37.66 85.47 2.37
C ARG A 837 37.10 84.93 3.67
N VAL A 838 37.59 83.78 4.11
CA VAL A 838 37.22 83.19 5.41
C VAL A 838 38.42 83.26 6.34
N TYR A 839 38.20 83.73 7.56
CA TYR A 839 39.21 83.85 8.61
C TYR A 839 38.83 83.02 9.83
N ASP A 840 39.82 82.49 10.55
CA ASP A 840 39.60 81.97 11.89
C ASP A 840 39.41 83.12 12.90
N LEU A 841 38.98 82.81 14.14
CA LEU A 841 38.82 83.83 15.19
C LEU A 841 40.12 84.56 15.59
N ARG A 842 41.29 84.04 15.18
CA ARG A 842 42.59 84.69 15.40
C ARG A 842 42.95 85.65 14.26
N GLY A 843 42.07 85.80 13.25
CA GLY A 843 42.26 86.68 12.10
C GLY A 843 43.14 86.10 11.00
N ARG A 844 43.50 84.81 11.06
CA ARG A 844 44.30 84.16 10.01
C ARG A 844 43.39 83.76 8.84
N LEU A 845 43.84 84.03 7.61
CA LEU A 845 43.10 83.65 6.40
C LEU A 845 43.11 82.12 6.23
N VAL A 846 41.93 81.54 6.10
CA VAL A 846 41.70 80.10 5.95
C VAL A 846 41.46 79.74 4.50
N THR A 847 40.63 80.52 3.80
CA THR A 847 40.40 80.35 2.37
C THR A 847 40.03 81.67 1.71
N GLU A 848 40.34 81.78 0.42
CA GLU A 848 39.95 82.88 -0.45
C GLU A 848 39.46 82.33 -1.79
N LYS A 849 38.32 82.83 -2.25
CA LYS A 849 37.71 82.46 -3.53
C LYS A 849 37.19 83.71 -4.22
N ASN A 850 37.34 83.75 -5.54
CA ASN A 850 36.87 84.85 -6.40
C ASN A 850 35.84 84.33 -7.39
N LYS A 851 34.82 85.14 -7.67
CA LYS A 851 33.79 84.85 -8.69
C LYS A 851 33.47 86.11 -9.48
N ASP A 852 33.78 86.11 -10.76
CA ASP A 852 33.29 87.12 -11.69
C ASP A 852 31.85 86.81 -12.13
N GLY A 853 31.06 87.83 -12.44
CA GLY A 853 29.65 87.66 -12.76
C GLY A 853 28.89 88.96 -12.99
N GLN A 854 27.65 88.85 -13.46
CA GLN A 854 26.73 89.97 -13.68
C GLN A 854 25.93 90.30 -12.40
N ALA A 855 25.19 91.41 -12.40
CA ALA A 855 24.25 91.72 -11.31
C ALA A 855 23.20 90.60 -11.19
N GLY A 856 23.08 89.98 -10.01
CA GLY A 856 22.27 88.76 -9.83
C GLY A 856 22.67 87.94 -8.61
N ILE A 857 22.08 86.75 -8.49
CA ILE A 857 22.45 85.74 -7.48
C ILE A 857 23.57 84.88 -8.04
N ASP A 858 24.60 84.67 -7.22
CA ASP A 858 25.75 83.82 -7.55
C ASP A 858 26.15 82.94 -6.38
N ASP A 859 26.81 81.84 -6.73
CA ASP A 859 27.21 80.77 -5.83
C ASP A 859 28.72 80.54 -5.88
N ILE A 860 29.32 80.32 -4.70
CA ILE A 860 30.70 79.83 -4.54
C ILE A 860 30.68 78.58 -3.67
N GLU A 861 31.16 77.46 -4.22
CA GLU A 861 31.34 76.23 -3.47
C GLU A 861 32.53 76.32 -2.51
N TRP A 862 32.35 75.77 -1.31
CA TRP A 862 33.36 75.72 -0.27
C TRP A 862 33.32 74.36 0.45
N ASN A 863 34.41 73.60 0.33
CA ASN A 863 34.61 72.38 1.09
C ASN A 863 35.22 72.72 2.47
N VAL A 864 34.52 72.35 3.53
CA VAL A 864 34.91 72.57 4.93
C VAL A 864 35.42 71.30 5.62
N GLY A 865 35.49 70.16 4.92
CA GLY A 865 35.94 68.89 5.48
C GLY A 865 37.38 68.95 6.01
N THR A 866 38.21 69.79 5.42
CA THR A 866 39.64 69.90 5.72
C THR A 866 39.98 70.94 6.79
N ILE A 867 39.03 71.75 7.24
CA ILE A 867 39.25 72.77 8.29
C ILE A 867 38.83 72.25 9.68
N ALA A 868 39.33 72.87 10.75
CA ALA A 868 39.01 72.47 12.12
C ALA A 868 37.57 72.87 12.50
N ALA A 869 37.01 72.21 13.52
CA ALA A 869 35.78 72.69 14.13
C ALA A 869 36.04 74.02 14.86
N GLY A 870 35.13 74.98 14.74
CA GLY A 870 35.29 76.32 15.31
C GLY A 870 34.42 77.39 14.64
N ILE A 871 34.53 78.62 15.13
CA ILE A 871 33.84 79.78 14.57
C ILE A 871 34.75 80.47 13.55
N TYR A 872 34.18 80.85 12.42
CA TYR A 872 34.87 81.50 11.30
C TYR A 872 34.16 82.79 10.90
N LEU A 873 34.94 83.76 10.42
CA LEU A 873 34.48 85.04 9.91
C LEU A 873 34.64 85.07 8.40
N MET A 874 33.54 85.18 7.68
CA MET A 874 33.49 85.24 6.23
C MET A 874 33.25 86.68 5.77
N ARG A 875 34.19 87.25 5.03
CA ARG A 875 34.11 88.58 4.45
C ARG A 875 33.90 88.45 2.95
N ILE A 876 32.80 89.00 2.45
CA ILE A 876 32.46 89.06 1.03
C ILE A 876 32.55 90.50 0.57
N ASN A 877 33.39 90.79 -0.42
CA ASN A 877 33.58 92.12 -0.99
C ASN A 877 33.56 92.06 -2.52
N GLY A 878 32.82 92.95 -3.16
CA GLY A 878 32.84 93.18 -4.60
C GLY A 878 31.85 94.27 -5.01
N PRO A 879 31.71 94.55 -6.32
CA PRO A 879 30.79 95.57 -6.82
C PRO A 879 29.35 95.33 -6.34
N GLY A 880 28.80 96.29 -5.61
CA GLY A 880 27.41 96.21 -5.12
C GLY A 880 27.18 95.22 -3.97
N ILE A 881 28.23 94.64 -3.37
CA ILE A 881 28.12 93.76 -2.20
C ILE A 881 29.33 93.90 -1.26
N GLN A 882 29.05 94.25 -0.01
CA GLN A 882 30.04 94.21 1.07
C GLN A 882 29.37 93.73 2.34
N CYS A 883 29.79 92.57 2.85
CA CYS A 883 29.25 92.04 4.09
C CYS A 883 30.26 91.17 4.86
N LEU A 884 29.96 91.00 6.14
CA LEU A 884 30.66 90.10 7.05
C LEU A 884 29.64 89.15 7.66
N ARG A 885 29.92 87.85 7.60
CA ARG A 885 29.09 86.79 8.18
C ARG A 885 29.92 85.91 9.10
N ARG A 886 29.26 85.38 10.13
CA ARG A 886 29.81 84.38 11.05
C ARG A 886 29.29 83.02 10.61
N CYS A 887 30.14 82.01 10.62
CA CYS A 887 29.71 80.62 10.53
C CYS A 887 30.42 79.77 11.57
N THR A 888 29.76 78.71 12.00
CA THR A 888 30.29 77.74 12.95
C THR A 888 30.42 76.40 12.23
N VAL A 889 31.62 75.84 12.21
CA VAL A 889 31.89 74.51 11.68
C VAL A 889 31.96 73.55 12.85
N VAL A 890 31.13 72.51 12.82
CA VAL A 890 31.14 71.44 13.82
C VAL A 890 31.49 70.13 13.12
N LYS A 891 32.34 69.32 13.78
CA LYS A 891 32.77 68.01 13.31
C LYS A 891 32.24 66.92 14.21
#